data_AF-A0A969D452-F1
#
_entry.id   AF-A0A969D452-F1
#
_cell.length_a   1.000
_cell.length_b   1.000
_cell.length_c   1.000
_cell.angle_alpha   90.00
_cell.angle_beta   90.00
_cell.angle_gamma   90.00
#
_symmetry.space_group_name_H-M   'P 1'
#
loop_
_entity.id
_entity.type
_entity.pdbx_description
1 polymer ?
#
loop_
_entity_poly.entity_id
_entity_poly.type
_entity_poly.pdbx_seq_one_letter_code
_entity_poly.pdbx_strand_id
1 'polypeptide(L)'
;MIAIPSAVAFTGIFAKINAPLDAIVLWCLSWHTTQRIVADHARYGWLRSGALILATWGSTRFHQAQLSKADFTGARLNATDFTEATLTGTCFRQAQFLDYAHVGTTLLRQPKARQLLVSGEGRGQDYRGCYLRGAYLAEAVLLGADFTDADLSQADLTGAHLRGAVFIRTQAVGTCFCSAQMTASCIEAWNINSSTQLAGVDCDYVYLLDGQRERRPSQGDFEPGDFTKLFQDVLHTVDLIFRQGLDMSAFMRAFQQVQRRGEDLAIRSIENKGDGVVVVKVEVPEDAPKPQIQAALTQEYDQALQQIEARYQAALAAKDEQISLYRQHQSELSKLTQLLTQPSVRQPLSGKRVVLKLGHKEALGIPVTLQLGDEGAQPQMETTGWLPSADSLLQAQQRWQMAYRQVYQHATRIDAPAVQLTNVSYRELFEHCQEVHGDLLCQINSWLNSEQFRPVRDTLLAALDPVDSIRFVLQTDSMPIRAMPLHLWEWFDRYIHAELVLSEPIYRQGAAASTASGQVRILAILGDSRGLDVARDRRLLEQLPDVALTCLVEPVRSQLNDSLWEQPWDILFFAGHSTCTNSQQQLRINATESLSLSDLNYGLRQAIQRGLKLAIFNACDGLQLIENLSADLSLPPTIVMRHPVPDAVAQAFLKHFLSAFSQGAPLHQAVREARERLQGIESQFPFATWLPVLCQNPAGLPLTWEAVKSGRDTI
;
A
#
# COMPACT_ATOMS: atom_id res chain seq x y z
N MET A 1 -46.86 -19.83 38.86
CA MET A 1 -46.85 -21.21 38.33
C MET A 1 -46.07 -21.19 37.03
N ILE A 2 -44.89 -21.79 37.04
CA ILE A 2 -43.94 -21.80 35.93
C ILE A 2 -44.37 -22.91 34.98
N ALA A 3 -44.93 -22.54 33.83
CA ALA A 3 -45.06 -23.44 32.69
C ALA A 3 -43.97 -23.03 31.67
N ILE A 4 -42.80 -23.66 31.78
CA ILE A 4 -41.86 -23.67 30.65
C ILE A 4 -42.46 -24.65 29.64
N PRO A 5 -42.67 -24.27 28.37
CA PRO A 5 -43.13 -25.18 27.33
C PRO A 5 -42.00 -26.12 26.89
N SER A 6 -41.31 -26.77 27.83
CA SER A 6 -40.33 -27.81 27.55
C SER A 6 -40.95 -29.21 27.56
N ALA A 7 -42.24 -29.34 27.93
CA ALA A 7 -42.92 -30.64 27.94
C ALA A 7 -43.47 -31.07 26.56
N VAL A 8 -43.52 -30.20 25.54
CA VAL A 8 -44.12 -30.54 24.23
C VAL A 8 -43.09 -30.68 23.11
N ALA A 9 -41.87 -30.15 23.26
CA ALA A 9 -40.83 -30.28 22.23
C ALA A 9 -39.95 -31.55 22.38
N PHE A 10 -40.01 -32.25 23.51
CA PHE A 10 -39.26 -33.50 23.74
C PHE A 10 -40.08 -34.78 23.61
N THR A 11 -41.39 -34.68 23.32
CA THR A 11 -42.25 -35.85 23.10
C THR A 11 -42.16 -36.43 21.68
N GLY A 12 -41.44 -35.77 20.76
CA GLY A 12 -41.25 -36.26 19.39
C GLY A 12 -40.12 -37.27 19.18
N ILE A 13 -39.15 -37.37 20.11
CA ILE A 13 -37.94 -38.21 19.93
C ILE A 13 -37.96 -39.48 20.81
N PHE A 14 -38.85 -39.60 21.80
CA PHE A 14 -38.88 -40.76 22.70
C PHE A 14 -40.25 -41.42 22.79
N ALA A 15 -40.71 -42.01 21.69
CA ALA A 15 -41.85 -42.94 21.69
C ALA A 15 -41.50 -44.37 22.17
N LYS A 16 -40.33 -44.58 22.80
CA LYS A 16 -39.89 -45.89 23.33
C LYS A 16 -39.07 -45.74 24.61
N ILE A 17 -39.68 -45.36 25.73
CA ILE A 17 -39.10 -45.60 27.06
C ILE A 17 -40.22 -46.17 27.96
N ASN A 18 -40.17 -47.48 28.21
CA ASN A 18 -41.11 -48.21 29.06
C ASN A 18 -40.55 -48.33 30.49
N ALA A 19 -40.54 -47.25 31.27
CA ALA A 19 -40.44 -47.33 32.73
C ALA A 19 -40.78 -45.99 33.41
N PRO A 20 -41.72 -45.95 34.39
CA PRO A 20 -42.11 -44.71 35.08
C PRO A 20 -41.00 -44.16 36.01
N LEU A 21 -40.08 -45.01 36.49
CA LEU A 21 -38.95 -44.58 37.32
C LEU A 21 -37.90 -43.79 36.53
N ASP A 22 -37.59 -44.21 35.31
CA ASP A 22 -36.61 -43.53 34.45
C ASP A 22 -37.12 -42.16 34.00
N ALA A 23 -38.43 -42.03 33.78
CA ALA A 23 -39.06 -40.75 33.47
C ALA A 23 -38.96 -39.75 34.63
N ILE A 24 -39.11 -40.19 35.88
CA ILE A 24 -38.97 -39.33 37.07
C ILE A 24 -37.52 -38.93 37.28
N VAL A 25 -36.57 -39.86 37.12
CA VAL A 25 -35.13 -39.55 37.22
C VAL A 25 -34.70 -38.57 36.14
N LEU A 26 -35.16 -38.75 34.89
CA LEU A 26 -34.91 -37.82 33.79
C LEU A 26 -35.56 -36.45 34.04
N TRP A 27 -36.75 -36.41 34.64
CA TRP A 27 -37.42 -35.16 35.00
C TRP A 27 -36.68 -34.44 36.13
N CYS A 28 -36.23 -35.16 37.16
CA CYS A 28 -35.41 -34.62 38.23
C CYS A 28 -34.02 -34.17 37.74
N LEU A 29 -33.38 -34.92 36.83
CA LEU A 29 -32.11 -34.53 36.21
C LEU A 29 -32.30 -33.29 35.34
N SER A 30 -33.35 -33.26 34.50
CA SER A 30 -33.72 -32.11 33.66
C SER A 30 -33.99 -30.88 34.52
N TRP A 31 -34.74 -31.03 35.61
CA TRP A 31 -35.01 -29.97 36.58
C TRP A 31 -33.72 -29.49 37.25
N HIS A 32 -32.86 -30.40 37.70
CA HIS A 32 -31.59 -30.10 38.34
C HIS A 32 -30.60 -29.40 37.38
N THR A 33 -30.49 -29.87 36.14
CA THR A 33 -29.66 -29.22 35.11
C THR A 33 -30.21 -27.86 34.73
N THR A 34 -31.53 -27.70 34.64
CA THR A 34 -32.17 -26.40 34.34
C THR A 34 -31.92 -25.40 35.46
N GLN A 35 -32.01 -25.83 36.73
CA GLN A 35 -31.67 -24.98 37.87
C GLN A 35 -30.18 -24.58 37.89
N ARG A 36 -29.27 -25.49 37.50
CA ARG A 36 -27.82 -25.18 37.39
C ARG A 36 -27.46 -24.28 36.21
N ILE A 37 -28.15 -24.38 35.07
CA ILE A 37 -27.99 -23.49 33.90
C ILE A 37 -28.45 -22.06 34.22
N VAL A 38 -29.45 -21.91 35.09
CA VAL A 38 -29.92 -20.60 35.56
C VAL A 38 -28.95 -19.99 36.58
N ALA A 39 -28.27 -20.80 37.40
CA ALA A 39 -27.40 -20.34 38.49
C ALA A 39 -25.92 -20.11 38.10
N ASP A 40 -25.38 -20.79 37.08
CA ASP A 40 -23.95 -20.74 36.71
C ASP A 40 -23.74 -20.12 35.31
N HIS A 41 -23.55 -18.80 35.28
CA HIS A 41 -23.66 -17.96 34.07
C HIS A 41 -22.56 -18.16 33.03
N ALA A 42 -21.37 -18.64 33.39
CA ALA A 42 -20.21 -18.64 32.50
C ALA A 42 -20.02 -19.98 31.74
N ARG A 43 -20.29 -21.12 32.37
CA ARG A 43 -19.97 -22.45 31.80
C ARG A 43 -21.00 -22.98 30.79
N TYR A 44 -22.25 -22.52 30.86
CA TYR A 44 -23.36 -23.08 30.08
C TYR A 44 -24.07 -22.06 29.17
N GLY A 45 -23.38 -20.98 28.80
CA GLY A 45 -23.96 -19.88 28.00
C GLY A 45 -24.60 -20.34 26.68
N TRP A 46 -24.03 -21.34 26.00
CA TRP A 46 -24.58 -21.88 24.75
C TRP A 46 -25.87 -22.69 24.95
N LEU A 47 -25.97 -23.48 26.04
CA LEU A 47 -27.19 -24.21 26.41
C LEU A 47 -28.32 -23.26 26.82
N ARG A 48 -27.99 -22.18 27.55
CA ARG A 48 -28.95 -21.13 27.91
C ARG A 48 -29.49 -20.44 26.66
N SER A 49 -28.61 -20.07 25.72
CA SER A 49 -29.03 -19.47 24.44
C SER A 49 -29.93 -20.41 23.65
N GLY A 50 -29.61 -21.70 23.55
CA GLY A 50 -30.45 -22.70 22.89
C GLY A 50 -31.83 -22.87 23.55
N ALA A 51 -31.88 -22.90 24.89
CA ALA A 51 -33.14 -23.00 25.63
C ALA A 51 -34.01 -21.74 25.49
N LEU A 52 -33.41 -20.54 25.45
CA LEU A 52 -34.11 -19.29 25.22
C LEU A 52 -34.72 -19.21 23.82
N ILE A 53 -33.99 -19.66 22.79
CA ILE A 53 -34.49 -19.74 21.40
C ILE A 53 -35.71 -20.66 21.31
N LEU A 54 -35.68 -21.82 21.98
CA LEU A 54 -36.83 -22.73 21.99
C LEU A 54 -38.04 -22.12 22.74
N ALA A 55 -37.79 -21.32 23.79
CA ALA A 55 -38.83 -20.62 24.53
C ALA A 55 -39.47 -19.46 23.75
N THR A 56 -38.79 -18.90 22.72
CA THR A 56 -39.33 -17.79 21.92
C THR A 56 -40.38 -18.22 20.87
N TRP A 57 -40.49 -19.51 20.56
CA TRP A 57 -41.37 -20.01 19.49
C TRP A 57 -42.86 -19.71 19.73
N GLY A 58 -43.28 -19.52 20.99
CA GLY A 58 -44.63 -19.14 21.38
C GLY A 58 -44.77 -17.77 22.07
N SER A 59 -43.73 -16.93 22.04
CA SER A 59 -43.69 -15.65 22.76
C SER A 59 -43.79 -14.43 21.81
N THR A 60 -43.77 -13.23 22.39
CA THR A 60 -43.70 -11.97 21.65
C THR A 60 -42.37 -11.85 20.90
N ARG A 61 -42.44 -11.61 19.58
CA ARG A 61 -41.28 -11.45 18.69
C ARG A 61 -41.18 -10.02 18.16
N PHE A 62 -40.08 -9.37 18.48
CA PHE A 62 -39.65 -8.08 17.95
C PHE A 62 -38.42 -8.22 17.05
N HIS A 63 -38.24 -9.38 16.41
CA HIS A 63 -37.15 -9.59 15.46
C HIS A 63 -37.16 -8.51 14.36
N GLN A 64 -36.05 -7.80 14.18
CA GLN A 64 -35.91 -6.68 13.23
C GLN A 64 -36.89 -5.52 13.44
N ALA A 65 -37.55 -5.44 14.59
CA ALA A 65 -38.52 -4.38 14.87
C ALA A 65 -37.83 -3.03 15.14
N GLN A 66 -38.46 -1.94 14.70
CA GLN A 66 -38.07 -0.59 15.06
C GLN A 66 -38.73 -0.21 16.39
N LEU A 67 -37.96 -0.29 17.48
CA LEU A 67 -38.44 -0.01 18.84
C LEU A 67 -37.79 1.25 19.45
N SER A 68 -37.24 2.12 18.60
CA SER A 68 -36.62 3.36 19.06
C SER A 68 -37.60 4.18 19.89
N LYS A 69 -37.18 4.60 21.09
CA LYS A 69 -38.00 5.34 22.07
C LYS A 69 -39.25 4.60 22.57
N ALA A 70 -39.37 3.29 22.34
CA ALA A 70 -40.45 2.50 22.93
C ALA A 70 -40.29 2.43 24.45
N ASP A 71 -41.42 2.35 25.16
CA ASP A 71 -41.45 2.25 26.62
C ASP A 71 -41.88 0.85 27.06
N PHE A 72 -40.95 0.12 27.69
CA PHE A 72 -41.17 -1.18 28.32
C PHE A 72 -41.13 -1.08 29.85
N THR A 73 -41.45 0.08 30.42
CA THR A 73 -41.44 0.27 31.87
C THR A 73 -42.35 -0.75 32.56
N GLY A 74 -41.80 -1.53 33.49
CA GLY A 74 -42.51 -2.58 34.22
C GLY A 74 -42.99 -3.77 33.36
N ALA A 75 -42.65 -3.81 32.07
CA ALA A 75 -43.11 -4.86 31.16
C ALA A 75 -42.52 -6.23 31.54
N ARG A 76 -43.29 -7.30 31.30
CA ARG A 76 -42.83 -8.68 31.48
C ARG A 76 -42.29 -9.21 30.15
N LEU A 77 -40.97 -9.37 30.05
CA LEU A 77 -40.25 -9.67 28.80
C LEU A 77 -39.67 -11.10 28.78
N ASN A 78 -40.36 -12.05 29.42
CA ASN A 78 -39.90 -13.43 29.49
C ASN A 78 -39.92 -14.09 28.10
N ALA A 79 -38.78 -14.63 27.68
CA ALA A 79 -38.62 -15.27 26.38
C ALA A 79 -38.98 -14.36 25.18
N THR A 80 -38.95 -13.04 25.34
CA THR A 80 -39.18 -12.09 24.23
C THR A 80 -37.98 -12.09 23.29
N ASP A 81 -38.24 -12.06 21.99
CA ASP A 81 -37.18 -11.96 20.98
C ASP A 81 -36.95 -10.51 20.55
N PHE A 82 -35.75 -9.98 20.82
CA PHE A 82 -35.27 -8.66 20.39
C PHE A 82 -34.11 -8.77 19.40
N THR A 83 -33.86 -9.94 18.80
CA THR A 83 -32.77 -10.10 17.83
C THR A 83 -32.91 -9.11 16.68
N GLU A 84 -31.82 -8.40 16.37
CA GLU A 84 -31.77 -7.40 15.30
C GLU A 84 -32.77 -6.23 15.47
N ALA A 85 -33.41 -6.09 16.62
CA ALA A 85 -34.29 -4.96 16.91
C ALA A 85 -33.48 -3.66 17.13
N THR A 86 -34.00 -2.53 16.66
CA THR A 86 -33.43 -1.21 16.94
C THR A 86 -33.96 -0.71 18.28
N LEU A 87 -33.08 -0.59 19.29
CA LEU A 87 -33.44 -0.26 20.68
C LEU A 87 -32.98 1.14 21.13
N THR A 88 -32.73 2.05 20.19
CA THR A 88 -32.21 3.39 20.51
C THR A 88 -33.23 4.21 21.29
N GLY A 89 -32.89 4.60 22.51
CA GLY A 89 -33.73 5.34 23.44
C GLY A 89 -34.86 4.51 24.04
N THR A 90 -34.86 3.19 23.90
CA THR A 90 -35.89 2.32 24.47
C THR A 90 -35.78 2.28 26.00
N CYS A 91 -36.88 2.56 26.70
CA CYS A 91 -36.93 2.52 28.15
C CYS A 91 -37.21 1.09 28.65
N PHE A 92 -36.31 0.53 29.47
CA PHE A 92 -36.47 -0.78 30.11
C PHE A 92 -36.63 -0.69 31.64
N ARG A 93 -36.93 0.50 32.18
CA ARG A 93 -37.03 0.75 33.62
C ARG A 93 -37.96 -0.26 34.28
N GLN A 94 -37.50 -0.94 35.33
CA GLN A 94 -38.29 -1.93 36.08
C GLN A 94 -38.84 -3.10 35.24
N ALA A 95 -38.36 -3.31 34.01
CA ALA A 95 -38.78 -4.43 33.18
C ALA A 95 -38.40 -5.77 33.84
N GLN A 96 -39.33 -6.71 33.84
CA GLN A 96 -39.18 -8.01 34.48
C GLN A 96 -38.75 -9.06 33.47
N PHE A 97 -37.89 -9.99 33.91
CA PHE A 97 -37.43 -11.14 33.13
C PHE A 97 -36.61 -10.82 31.86
N LEU A 98 -36.07 -9.60 31.73
CA LEU A 98 -35.24 -9.19 30.59
C LEU A 98 -33.97 -10.06 30.42
N ASP A 99 -33.44 -10.64 31.51
CA ASP A 99 -32.33 -11.62 31.46
C ASP A 99 -32.67 -12.93 30.74
N TYR A 100 -33.95 -13.16 30.47
CA TYR A 100 -34.47 -14.31 29.73
C TYR A 100 -34.99 -13.90 28.34
N ALA A 101 -34.64 -12.71 27.84
CA ALA A 101 -34.92 -12.33 26.47
C ALA A 101 -33.87 -12.90 25.51
N HIS A 102 -34.27 -13.17 24.27
CA HIS A 102 -33.35 -13.50 23.20
C HIS A 102 -32.92 -12.20 22.51
N VAL A 103 -31.66 -11.80 22.67
CA VAL A 103 -31.24 -10.40 22.42
C VAL A 103 -30.21 -10.22 21.32
N GLY A 104 -29.69 -11.31 20.73
CA GLY A 104 -28.73 -11.25 19.63
C GLY A 104 -27.51 -10.34 19.90
N THR A 105 -27.23 -9.45 18.94
CA THR A 105 -26.14 -8.47 18.97
C THR A 105 -26.55 -7.09 19.51
N THR A 106 -27.74 -6.95 20.09
CA THR A 106 -28.25 -5.67 20.61
C THR A 106 -27.51 -5.20 21.87
N LEU A 107 -27.80 -3.97 22.33
CA LEU A 107 -27.29 -3.40 23.59
C LEU A 107 -27.63 -4.26 24.83
N LEU A 108 -28.65 -5.13 24.74
CA LEU A 108 -29.04 -6.03 25.82
C LEU A 108 -28.15 -7.28 25.94
N ARG A 109 -27.18 -7.48 25.04
CA ARG A 109 -26.29 -8.65 25.04
C ARG A 109 -25.53 -8.80 26.36
N GLN A 110 -25.03 -7.69 26.90
CA GLN A 110 -24.22 -7.70 28.13
C GLN A 110 -25.11 -7.68 29.38
N PRO A 111 -24.93 -8.59 30.35
CA PRO A 111 -25.72 -8.61 31.59
C PRO A 111 -25.67 -7.30 32.38
N LYS A 112 -24.48 -6.68 32.47
CA LYS A 112 -24.29 -5.39 33.15
C LYS A 112 -25.11 -4.27 32.51
N ALA A 113 -25.21 -4.25 31.18
CA ALA A 113 -26.04 -3.28 30.45
C ALA A 113 -27.53 -3.49 30.76
N ARG A 114 -28.02 -4.73 30.75
CA ARG A 114 -29.41 -5.04 31.14
C ARG A 114 -29.72 -4.58 32.56
N GLN A 115 -28.84 -4.90 33.50
CA GLN A 115 -29.01 -4.49 34.89
C GLN A 115 -29.08 -2.96 35.02
N LEU A 116 -28.19 -2.23 34.35
CA LEU A 116 -28.17 -0.78 34.37
C LEU A 116 -29.44 -0.17 33.75
N LEU A 117 -29.90 -0.68 32.61
CA LEU A 117 -31.09 -0.17 31.92
C LEU A 117 -32.38 -0.40 32.74
N VAL A 118 -32.48 -1.55 33.39
CA VAL A 118 -33.64 -1.91 34.20
C VAL A 118 -33.67 -1.13 35.52
N SER A 119 -32.55 -1.07 36.23
CA SER A 119 -32.49 -0.48 37.57
C SER A 119 -32.24 1.03 37.56
N GLY A 120 -31.45 1.52 36.62
CA GLY A 120 -30.88 2.88 36.67
C GLY A 120 -29.78 3.06 37.70
N GLU A 121 -29.36 1.99 38.38
CA GLU A 121 -28.40 2.03 39.47
C GLU A 121 -27.06 1.44 39.00
N GLY A 122 -26.05 2.31 38.85
CA GLY A 122 -24.70 1.97 38.40
C GLY A 122 -23.60 2.57 39.25
N ARG A 123 -23.90 2.99 40.49
CA ARG A 123 -22.93 3.61 41.40
C ARG A 123 -21.68 2.74 41.60
N GLY A 124 -20.51 3.30 41.28
CA GLY A 124 -19.20 2.66 41.43
C GLY A 124 -18.99 1.40 40.59
N GLN A 125 -19.84 1.16 39.59
CA GLN A 125 -19.78 -0.05 38.77
C GLN A 125 -18.80 0.11 37.61
N ASP A 126 -18.22 -1.03 37.21
CA ASP A 126 -17.31 -1.15 36.07
C ASP A 126 -18.09 -1.48 34.79
N TYR A 127 -18.19 -0.49 33.89
CA TYR A 127 -18.76 -0.58 32.55
C TYR A 127 -17.68 -0.44 31.45
N ARG A 128 -16.43 -0.79 31.75
CA ARG A 128 -15.36 -0.68 30.76
C ARG A 128 -15.60 -1.55 29.53
N GLY A 129 -15.47 -0.95 28.35
CA GLY A 129 -15.76 -1.62 27.07
C GLY A 129 -17.24 -2.02 26.88
N CYS A 130 -18.17 -1.51 27.70
CA CYS A 130 -19.58 -1.84 27.56
C CYS A 130 -20.19 -1.22 26.30
N TYR A 131 -21.08 -1.97 25.65
CA TYR A 131 -21.83 -1.51 24.49
C TYR A 131 -23.18 -0.94 24.94
N LEU A 132 -23.25 0.38 25.09
CA LEU A 132 -24.40 1.16 25.59
C LEU A 132 -24.93 2.15 24.54
N ARG A 133 -24.63 1.91 23.26
CA ARG A 133 -25.10 2.74 22.15
C ARG A 133 -26.62 2.84 22.17
N GLY A 134 -27.15 4.06 22.19
CA GLY A 134 -28.58 4.31 22.23
C GLY A 134 -29.26 3.97 23.57
N ALA A 135 -28.52 3.73 24.65
CA ALA A 135 -29.11 3.40 25.94
C ALA A 135 -29.98 4.55 26.50
N TYR A 136 -31.12 4.21 27.08
CA TYR A 136 -31.92 5.15 27.86
C TYR A 136 -31.47 5.12 29.33
N LEU A 137 -30.73 6.14 29.74
CA LEU A 137 -30.11 6.29 31.06
C LEU A 137 -30.49 7.62 31.72
N ALA A 138 -31.58 8.25 31.29
CA ALA A 138 -32.08 9.48 31.89
C ALA A 138 -32.32 9.27 33.41
N GLU A 139 -31.84 10.21 34.21
CA GLU A 139 -31.88 10.21 35.68
C GLU A 139 -31.19 8.98 36.34
N ALA A 140 -30.32 8.26 35.62
CA ALA A 140 -29.60 7.13 36.19
C ALA A 140 -28.59 7.60 37.26
N VAL A 141 -28.42 6.77 38.29
CA VAL A 141 -27.46 6.98 39.38
C VAL A 141 -26.13 6.30 39.01
N LEU A 142 -25.17 7.08 38.54
CA LEU A 142 -23.91 6.61 37.93
C LEU A 142 -22.67 7.17 38.66
N LEU A 143 -22.82 7.50 39.94
CA LEU A 143 -21.78 8.12 40.75
C LEU A 143 -20.52 7.23 40.79
N GLY A 144 -19.38 7.74 40.32
CA GLY A 144 -18.12 6.99 40.27
C GLY A 144 -18.11 5.79 39.33
N ALA A 145 -19.04 5.70 38.38
CA ALA A 145 -19.06 4.62 37.39
C ALA A 145 -17.89 4.75 36.40
N ASP A 146 -17.33 3.63 35.97
CA ASP A 146 -16.22 3.59 35.02
C ASP A 146 -16.70 3.20 33.61
N PHE A 147 -16.66 4.16 32.69
CA PHE A 147 -17.01 4.02 31.26
C PHE A 147 -15.79 3.99 30.34
N THR A 148 -14.60 3.65 30.85
CA THR A 148 -13.38 3.59 30.04
C THR A 148 -13.56 2.65 28.83
N ASP A 149 -13.24 3.13 27.63
CA ASP A 149 -13.41 2.42 26.36
C ASP A 149 -14.86 1.98 26.04
N ALA A 150 -15.87 2.49 26.75
CA ALA A 150 -17.28 2.17 26.48
C ALA A 150 -17.86 2.94 25.26
N ASP A 151 -18.90 2.40 24.64
CA ASP A 151 -19.68 3.08 23.59
C ASP A 151 -21.02 3.57 24.15
N LEU A 152 -21.12 4.88 24.41
CA LEU A 152 -22.32 5.60 24.83
C LEU A 152 -22.98 6.36 23.68
N SER A 153 -22.56 6.16 22.42
CA SER A 153 -23.06 6.97 21.30
C SER A 153 -24.59 6.94 21.21
N GLN A 154 -25.22 8.08 20.99
CA GLN A 154 -26.69 8.25 20.94
C GLN A 154 -27.43 7.90 22.25
N ALA A 155 -26.74 7.69 23.38
CA ALA A 155 -27.40 7.44 24.65
C ALA A 155 -28.07 8.71 25.21
N ASP A 156 -29.09 8.50 26.03
CA ASP A 156 -29.77 9.55 26.78
C ASP A 156 -29.31 9.50 28.24
N LEU A 157 -28.51 10.47 28.67
CA LEU A 157 -28.02 10.67 30.04
C LEU A 157 -28.63 11.94 30.65
N THR A 158 -29.81 12.36 30.18
CA THR A 158 -30.49 13.56 30.68
C THR A 158 -30.68 13.47 32.19
N GLY A 159 -30.20 14.45 32.95
CA GLY A 159 -30.33 14.47 34.42
C GLY A 159 -29.55 13.38 35.16
N ALA A 160 -28.68 12.62 34.49
CA ALA A 160 -27.96 11.52 35.13
C ALA A 160 -26.98 12.02 36.21
N HIS A 161 -26.85 11.26 37.31
CA HIS A 161 -25.91 11.56 38.39
C HIS A 161 -24.54 10.95 38.08
N LEU A 162 -23.68 11.70 37.40
CA LEU A 162 -22.38 11.25 36.89
C LEU A 162 -21.19 11.73 37.74
N ARG A 163 -21.41 12.29 38.93
CA ARG A 163 -20.33 12.84 39.74
C ARG A 163 -19.23 11.80 40.01
N GLY A 164 -17.99 12.16 39.68
CA GLY A 164 -16.82 11.28 39.80
C GLY A 164 -16.73 10.15 38.78
N ALA A 165 -17.59 10.10 37.76
CA ALA A 165 -17.54 9.06 36.73
C ALA A 165 -16.28 9.20 35.86
N VAL A 166 -15.85 8.08 35.26
CA VAL A 166 -14.63 8.00 34.45
C VAL A 166 -14.99 7.78 32.98
N PHE A 167 -14.58 8.72 32.13
CA PHE A 167 -14.81 8.74 30.69
C PHE A 167 -13.47 8.77 29.93
N ILE A 168 -12.66 7.72 30.08
CA ILE A 168 -11.38 7.61 29.38
C ILE A 168 -11.58 6.88 28.04
N ARG A 169 -11.25 7.52 26.91
CA ARG A 169 -11.44 6.97 25.54
C ARG A 169 -12.88 6.53 25.22
N THR A 170 -13.85 7.03 25.97
CA THR A 170 -15.28 6.70 25.80
C THR A 170 -15.83 7.32 24.51
N GLN A 171 -16.65 6.57 23.76
CA GLN A 171 -17.38 7.12 22.61
C GLN A 171 -18.69 7.73 23.10
N ALA A 172 -18.86 9.05 22.97
CA ALA A 172 -20.04 9.78 23.45
C ALA A 172 -20.71 10.59 22.32
N VAL A 173 -20.49 10.23 21.06
CA VAL A 173 -21.07 10.89 19.88
C VAL A 173 -22.60 10.85 19.90
N GLY A 174 -23.25 12.01 19.84
CA GLY A 174 -24.71 12.09 19.79
C GLY A 174 -25.41 11.84 21.14
N THR A 175 -24.63 11.76 22.23
CA THR A 175 -25.15 11.55 23.57
C THR A 175 -25.77 12.82 24.12
N CYS A 176 -26.89 12.74 24.83
CA CYS A 176 -27.44 13.88 25.57
C CYS A 176 -27.05 13.79 27.04
N PHE A 177 -26.17 14.70 27.47
CA PHE A 177 -25.81 14.96 28.87
C PHE A 177 -26.64 16.12 29.43
N CYS A 178 -27.82 16.35 28.87
CA CYS A 178 -28.61 17.53 29.17
C CYS A 178 -28.99 17.55 30.66
N SER A 179 -28.66 18.60 31.41
CA SER A 179 -28.86 18.65 32.88
C SER A 179 -28.14 17.54 33.68
N ALA A 180 -27.15 16.84 33.11
CA ALA A 180 -26.41 15.81 33.82
C ALA A 180 -25.44 16.42 34.85
N GLN A 181 -25.22 15.72 35.96
CA GLN A 181 -24.33 16.17 37.04
C GLN A 181 -22.93 15.56 36.87
N MET A 182 -21.97 16.33 36.36
CA MET A 182 -20.66 15.82 35.96
C MET A 182 -19.49 16.28 36.85
N THR A 183 -19.76 16.96 37.97
CA THR A 183 -18.70 17.40 38.91
C THR A 183 -17.73 16.26 39.27
N ALA A 184 -16.43 16.56 39.25
CA ALA A 184 -15.31 15.65 39.53
C ALA A 184 -15.15 14.48 38.56
N SER A 185 -15.83 14.47 37.41
CA SER A 185 -15.65 13.41 36.40
C SER A 185 -14.28 13.51 35.73
N CYS A 186 -13.73 12.37 35.31
CA CYS A 186 -12.52 12.30 34.50
C CYS A 186 -12.91 12.17 33.03
N ILE A 187 -12.41 13.06 32.18
CA ILE A 187 -12.76 13.17 30.76
C ILE A 187 -11.45 13.21 29.97
N GLU A 188 -10.86 12.04 29.74
CA GLU A 188 -9.61 11.91 29.01
C GLU A 188 -9.88 11.28 27.64
N ALA A 189 -9.56 12.00 26.56
CA ALA A 189 -9.68 11.50 25.20
C ALA A 189 -11.06 10.91 24.85
N TRP A 190 -12.14 11.35 25.51
CA TRP A 190 -13.49 10.98 25.12
C TRP A 190 -13.82 11.54 23.73
N ASN A 191 -14.64 10.84 22.97
CA ASN A 191 -15.01 11.24 21.62
C ASN A 191 -16.41 11.87 21.62
N ILE A 192 -16.47 13.17 21.35
CA ILE A 192 -17.70 13.97 21.22
C ILE A 192 -17.66 14.75 19.91
N ASN A 193 -18.83 15.22 19.47
CA ASN A 193 -18.98 16.09 18.30
C ASN A 193 -20.23 16.98 18.43
N SER A 194 -20.56 17.74 17.39
CA SER A 194 -21.72 18.65 17.36
C SER A 194 -23.08 18.03 17.65
N SER A 195 -23.24 16.71 17.49
CA SER A 195 -24.49 16.02 17.86
C SER A 195 -24.61 15.74 19.37
N THR A 196 -23.53 15.92 20.12
CA THR A 196 -23.47 15.72 21.57
C THR A 196 -24.09 16.91 22.28
N GLN A 197 -25.06 16.68 23.15
CA GLN A 197 -25.80 17.75 23.82
C GLN A 197 -25.28 17.91 25.24
N LEU A 198 -24.68 19.07 25.52
CA LEU A 198 -24.13 19.45 26.84
C LEU A 198 -24.95 20.57 27.51
N ALA A 199 -26.19 20.78 27.05
CA ALA A 199 -27.04 21.87 27.51
C ALA A 199 -27.41 21.70 28.99
N GLY A 200 -27.08 22.70 29.80
CA GLY A 200 -27.41 22.71 31.22
C GLY A 200 -26.66 21.69 32.06
N VAL A 201 -25.55 21.12 31.57
CA VAL A 201 -24.68 20.25 32.40
C VAL A 201 -24.29 20.99 33.67
N ASP A 202 -24.56 20.35 34.81
CA ASP A 202 -24.20 20.84 36.14
C ASP A 202 -22.82 20.27 36.50
N CYS A 203 -21.81 21.14 36.53
CA CYS A 203 -20.45 20.72 36.75
C CYS A 203 -19.60 21.85 37.32
N ASP A 204 -19.11 21.68 38.55
CA ASP A 204 -18.20 22.63 39.20
C ASP A 204 -16.77 22.49 38.67
N TYR A 205 -16.32 21.27 38.40
CA TYR A 205 -14.99 21.00 37.84
C TYR A 205 -14.90 19.58 37.27
N VAL A 206 -13.94 19.37 36.37
CA VAL A 206 -13.57 18.06 35.79
C VAL A 206 -12.07 17.86 35.76
N TYR A 207 -11.63 16.63 35.49
CA TYR A 207 -10.23 16.26 35.24
C TYR A 207 -10.07 15.85 33.79
N LEU A 208 -9.05 16.37 33.09
CA LEU A 208 -8.79 16.02 31.69
C LEU A 208 -7.84 14.83 31.51
N LEU A 209 -7.21 14.37 32.60
CA LEU A 209 -6.29 13.24 32.61
C LEU A 209 -6.57 12.31 33.80
N ASP A 210 -6.35 11.02 33.59
CA ASP A 210 -6.50 9.96 34.58
C ASP A 210 -5.65 10.22 35.83
N GLY A 211 -6.11 9.72 36.98
CA GLY A 211 -5.51 9.97 38.28
C GLY A 211 -5.80 11.38 38.82
N GLN A 212 -6.94 11.96 38.42
CA GLN A 212 -7.39 13.30 38.85
C GLN A 212 -6.38 14.40 38.49
N ARG A 213 -5.73 14.27 37.33
CA ARG A 213 -4.77 15.23 36.82
C ARG A 213 -5.46 16.22 35.88
N GLU A 214 -4.87 17.40 35.76
CA GLU A 214 -5.39 18.49 34.92
C GLU A 214 -6.85 18.86 35.24
N ARG A 215 -7.06 19.34 36.48
CA ARG A 215 -8.37 19.89 36.90
C ARG A 215 -8.71 21.14 36.08
N ARG A 216 -9.95 21.22 35.59
CA ARG A 216 -10.54 22.42 34.97
C ARG A 216 -11.83 22.80 35.71
N PRO A 217 -12.02 24.07 36.10
CA PRO A 217 -11.00 25.11 36.07
C PRO A 217 -9.84 24.75 37.03
N SER A 218 -8.66 25.33 36.80
CA SER A 218 -7.46 25.00 37.59
C SER A 218 -7.58 25.44 39.05
N GLN A 219 -8.41 26.45 39.33
CA GLN A 219 -8.84 26.90 40.65
C GLN A 219 -10.30 27.37 40.59
N GLY A 220 -11.03 27.32 41.70
CA GLY A 220 -12.45 27.70 41.75
C GLY A 220 -13.37 26.67 41.10
N ASP A 221 -14.61 27.06 40.84
CA ASP A 221 -15.63 26.24 40.18
C ASP A 221 -16.05 26.90 38.86
N PHE A 222 -16.55 26.12 37.90
CA PHE A 222 -17.08 26.64 36.65
C PHE A 222 -18.30 27.52 36.91
N GLU A 223 -18.39 28.64 36.21
CA GLU A 223 -19.63 29.40 36.14
C GLU A 223 -20.63 28.69 35.20
N PRO A 224 -21.94 28.97 35.31
CA PRO A 224 -22.95 28.38 34.43
C PRO A 224 -22.58 28.50 32.94
N GLY A 225 -22.43 27.36 32.27
CA GLY A 225 -22.09 27.25 30.86
C GLY A 225 -20.60 27.20 30.53
N ASP A 226 -19.68 27.43 31.48
CA ASP A 226 -18.24 27.36 31.21
C ASP A 226 -17.76 25.94 30.89
N PHE A 227 -18.39 24.92 31.49
CA PHE A 227 -18.14 23.53 31.12
C PHE A 227 -18.44 23.29 29.63
N THR A 228 -19.53 23.84 29.11
CA THR A 228 -19.90 23.72 27.69
C THR A 228 -18.90 24.46 26.81
N LYS A 229 -18.44 25.64 27.23
CA LYS A 229 -17.41 26.42 26.52
C LYS A 229 -16.10 25.66 26.34
N LEU A 230 -15.72 24.84 27.33
CA LEU A 230 -14.51 24.01 27.26
C LEU A 230 -14.49 23.08 26.03
N PHE A 231 -15.67 22.71 25.52
CA PHE A 231 -15.83 21.82 24.37
C PHE A 231 -16.43 22.53 23.15
N GLN A 232 -16.64 23.84 23.20
CA GLN A 232 -17.33 24.62 22.17
C GLN A 232 -16.65 24.51 20.81
N ASP A 233 -15.31 24.59 20.77
CA ASP A 233 -14.52 24.37 19.56
C ASP A 233 -14.83 23.02 18.87
N VAL A 234 -15.05 21.95 19.65
CA VAL A 234 -15.37 20.61 19.12
C VAL A 234 -16.86 20.48 18.75
N LEU A 235 -17.72 21.39 19.23
CA LEU A 235 -19.15 21.45 18.90
C LEU A 235 -19.47 22.22 17.60
N HIS A 236 -18.54 23.00 17.06
CA HIS A 236 -18.69 23.71 15.77
C HIS A 236 -18.23 22.89 14.56
N THR A 237 -17.99 21.59 14.74
CA THR A 237 -17.65 20.68 13.63
C THR A 237 -18.80 19.75 13.28
N VAL A 238 -19.09 19.62 11.99
CA VAL A 238 -19.88 18.51 11.43
C VAL A 238 -18.92 17.37 11.13
N ASP A 239 -19.20 16.21 11.71
CA ASP A 239 -18.40 15.00 11.48
C ASP A 239 -19.08 14.15 10.40
N LEU A 240 -18.37 13.95 9.29
CA LEU A 240 -18.78 13.04 8.23
C LEU A 240 -18.01 11.73 8.39
N ILE A 241 -18.74 10.63 8.63
CA ILE A 241 -18.16 9.32 8.91
C ILE A 241 -18.33 8.43 7.69
N PHE A 242 -17.21 8.08 7.06
CA PHE A 242 -17.14 7.21 5.89
C PHE A 242 -16.64 5.84 6.32
N ARG A 243 -17.53 4.84 6.33
CA ARG A 243 -17.23 3.50 6.89
C ARG A 243 -16.52 2.56 5.93
N GLN A 244 -16.40 2.92 4.65
CA GLN A 244 -15.82 2.08 3.58
C GLN A 244 -14.65 2.79 2.88
N GLY A 245 -13.96 3.68 3.60
CA GLY A 245 -13.01 4.62 3.03
C GLY A 245 -13.69 5.90 2.53
N LEU A 246 -12.87 6.92 2.30
CA LEU A 246 -13.29 8.23 1.80
C LEU A 246 -12.80 8.36 0.36
N ASP A 247 -13.71 8.42 -0.62
CA ASP A 247 -13.33 8.84 -1.98
C ASP A 247 -13.14 10.36 -1.98
N MET A 248 -11.88 10.79 -1.97
CA MET A 248 -11.52 12.22 -1.89
C MET A 248 -12.07 13.02 -3.08
N SER A 249 -12.22 12.40 -4.26
CA SER A 249 -12.73 13.07 -5.45
C SER A 249 -14.24 13.30 -5.36
N ALA A 250 -14.99 12.31 -4.87
CA ALA A 250 -16.42 12.44 -4.58
C ALA A 250 -16.65 13.49 -3.48
N PHE A 251 -15.84 13.44 -2.42
CA PHE A 251 -15.94 14.36 -1.30
C PHE A 251 -15.64 15.81 -1.69
N MET A 252 -14.56 16.07 -2.44
CA MET A 252 -14.24 17.44 -2.87
C MET A 252 -15.30 18.03 -3.80
N ARG A 253 -15.95 17.21 -4.65
CA ARG A 253 -17.09 17.67 -5.44
C ARG A 253 -18.28 18.03 -4.56
N ALA A 254 -18.64 17.16 -3.62
CA ALA A 254 -19.71 17.40 -2.68
C ALA A 254 -19.47 18.67 -1.84
N PHE A 255 -18.27 18.82 -1.30
CA PHE A 255 -17.84 19.96 -0.51
C PHE A 255 -17.94 21.28 -1.30
N GLN A 256 -17.40 21.32 -2.53
CA GLN A 256 -17.49 22.51 -3.39
C GLN A 256 -18.92 22.83 -3.81
N GLN A 257 -19.77 21.83 -3.99
CA GLN A 257 -21.16 22.01 -4.41
C GLN A 257 -22.02 22.60 -3.29
N VAL A 258 -21.75 22.20 -2.04
CA VAL A 258 -22.40 22.79 -0.86
C VAL A 258 -21.87 24.21 -0.59
N GLN A 259 -20.56 24.46 -0.72
CA GLN A 259 -19.99 25.83 -0.60
C GLN A 259 -20.60 26.81 -1.62
N ARG A 260 -20.85 26.37 -2.86
CA ARG A 260 -21.50 27.21 -3.89
C ARG A 260 -22.95 27.60 -3.57
N ARG A 261 -23.60 26.93 -2.61
CA ARG A 261 -24.96 27.26 -2.15
C ARG A 261 -24.99 28.35 -1.08
N GLY A 262 -23.83 28.90 -0.72
CA GLY A 262 -23.71 30.04 0.20
C GLY A 262 -23.37 29.67 1.65
N GLU A 263 -22.95 28.43 1.90
CA GLU A 263 -22.50 27.95 3.22
C GLU A 263 -20.98 28.17 3.36
N ASP A 264 -20.55 28.91 4.39
CA ASP A 264 -19.13 29.14 4.69
C ASP A 264 -18.55 27.95 5.46
N LEU A 265 -18.01 26.97 4.74
CA LEU A 265 -17.52 25.70 5.27
C LEU A 265 -15.99 25.62 5.16
N ALA A 266 -15.33 25.09 6.19
CA ALA A 266 -13.89 24.80 6.15
C ALA A 266 -13.60 23.37 6.60
N ILE A 267 -12.61 22.71 5.96
CA ILE A 267 -12.16 21.38 6.41
C ILE A 267 -11.18 21.59 7.57
N ARG A 268 -11.57 21.17 8.77
CA ARG A 268 -10.75 21.33 9.97
C ARG A 268 -9.78 20.17 10.16
N SER A 269 -10.26 18.94 9.98
CA SER A 269 -9.40 17.77 10.04
C SER A 269 -9.99 16.60 9.26
N ILE A 270 -9.11 15.70 8.83
CA ILE A 270 -9.45 14.40 8.26
C ILE A 270 -8.72 13.35 9.10
N GLU A 271 -9.50 12.56 9.84
CA GLU A 271 -9.00 11.59 10.81
C GLU A 271 -9.30 10.18 10.31
N ASN A 272 -8.28 9.34 10.17
CA ASN A 272 -8.46 7.90 9.92
C ASN A 272 -8.58 7.19 11.27
N LYS A 273 -9.74 6.57 11.55
CA LYS A 273 -10.03 5.89 12.83
C LYS A 273 -9.65 4.39 12.81
N GLY A 274 -9.08 3.88 11.71
CA GLY A 274 -8.82 2.46 11.51
C GLY A 274 -10.01 1.72 10.90
N ASP A 275 -9.80 0.47 10.45
CA ASP A 275 -10.82 -0.40 9.86
C ASP A 275 -11.57 0.18 8.64
N GLY A 276 -10.94 1.08 7.89
CA GLY A 276 -11.56 1.74 6.74
C GLY A 276 -12.54 2.86 7.11
N VAL A 277 -12.61 3.26 8.40
CA VAL A 277 -13.44 4.36 8.85
C VAL A 277 -12.66 5.68 8.79
N VAL A 278 -13.08 6.60 7.92
CA VAL A 278 -12.53 7.95 7.82
C VAL A 278 -13.55 8.95 8.36
N VAL A 279 -13.11 9.87 9.21
CA VAL A 279 -13.92 10.94 9.78
C VAL A 279 -13.41 12.27 9.27
N VAL A 280 -14.23 13.00 8.51
CA VAL A 280 -13.92 14.36 8.08
C VAL A 280 -14.66 15.33 8.97
N LYS A 281 -13.92 16.22 9.64
CA LYS A 281 -14.48 17.29 10.47
C LYS A 281 -14.55 18.58 9.66
N VAL A 282 -15.77 19.02 9.38
CA VAL A 282 -16.06 20.26 8.65
C VAL A 282 -16.50 21.32 9.65
N GLU A 283 -15.77 22.42 9.73
CA GLU A 283 -16.14 23.59 10.51
C GLU A 283 -17.33 24.30 9.87
N VAL A 284 -18.30 24.68 10.70
CA VAL A 284 -19.56 25.32 10.32
C VAL A 284 -19.84 26.54 11.22
N PRO A 285 -20.47 27.61 10.68
CA PRO A 285 -20.87 28.78 11.46
C PRO A 285 -21.82 28.40 12.62
N GLU A 286 -21.80 29.21 13.68
CA GLU A 286 -22.48 28.93 14.96
C GLU A 286 -24.02 28.78 14.81
N ASP A 287 -24.60 29.57 13.93
CA ASP A 287 -26.02 29.69 13.60
C ASP A 287 -26.45 28.88 12.36
N ALA A 288 -25.53 28.10 11.78
CA ALA A 288 -25.80 27.29 10.60
C ALA A 288 -26.60 26.00 10.94
N PRO A 289 -27.52 25.55 10.08
CA PRO A 289 -28.32 24.35 10.32
C PRO A 289 -27.47 23.07 10.10
N LYS A 290 -26.63 22.73 11.07
CA LYS A 290 -25.63 21.63 11.02
C LYS A 290 -26.19 20.28 10.51
N PRO A 291 -27.39 19.82 10.91
CA PRO A 291 -27.97 18.58 10.39
C PRO A 291 -28.30 18.64 8.89
N GLN A 292 -28.71 19.81 8.39
CA GLN A 292 -29.01 20.02 6.97
C GLN A 292 -27.72 20.03 6.14
N ILE A 293 -26.66 20.66 6.67
CA ILE A 293 -25.34 20.69 6.05
C ILE A 293 -24.73 19.29 5.98
N GLN A 294 -24.82 18.52 7.07
CA GLN A 294 -24.37 17.13 7.09
C GLN A 294 -25.12 16.27 6.07
N ALA A 295 -26.46 16.40 6.02
CA ALA A 295 -27.29 15.68 5.06
C ALA A 295 -26.96 16.08 3.61
N ALA A 296 -26.77 17.37 3.34
CA ALA A 296 -26.41 17.88 2.03
C ALA A 296 -25.03 17.36 1.58
N LEU A 297 -24.02 17.43 2.44
CA LEU A 297 -22.68 16.90 2.15
C LEU A 297 -22.70 15.39 1.89
N THR A 298 -23.47 14.64 2.68
CA THR A 298 -23.62 13.18 2.50
C THR A 298 -24.32 12.85 1.18
N GLN A 299 -25.43 13.53 0.88
CA GLN A 299 -26.19 13.31 -0.35
C GLN A 299 -25.39 13.63 -1.61
N GLU A 300 -24.69 14.77 -1.62
CA GLU A 300 -23.84 15.17 -2.76
C GLU A 300 -22.64 14.24 -2.91
N TYR A 301 -22.10 13.72 -1.80
CA TYR A 301 -21.05 12.69 -1.81
C TYR A 301 -21.56 11.40 -2.45
N ASP A 302 -22.70 10.88 -2.02
CA ASP A 302 -23.27 9.64 -2.55
C ASP A 302 -23.57 9.75 -4.05
N GLN A 303 -24.08 10.91 -4.51
CA GLN A 303 -24.30 11.15 -5.94
C GLN A 303 -22.99 11.21 -6.74
N ALA A 304 -21.97 11.90 -6.22
CA ALA A 304 -20.67 11.98 -6.87
C ALA A 304 -19.99 10.61 -6.91
N LEU A 305 -20.11 9.83 -5.84
CA LEU A 305 -19.60 8.47 -5.73
C LEU A 305 -20.28 7.54 -6.74
N GLN A 306 -21.61 7.55 -6.83
CA GLN A 306 -22.36 6.74 -7.82
C GLN A 306 -21.95 7.05 -9.27
N GLN A 307 -21.70 8.32 -9.61
CA GLN A 307 -21.22 8.69 -10.95
C GLN A 307 -19.80 8.19 -11.21
N ILE A 308 -18.96 8.19 -10.18
CA ILE A 308 -17.60 7.68 -10.23
C ILE A 308 -17.61 6.14 -10.36
N GLU A 309 -18.39 5.45 -9.53
CA GLU A 309 -18.59 3.99 -9.58
C GLU A 309 -19.19 3.52 -10.91
N ALA A 310 -20.18 4.24 -11.47
CA ALA A 310 -20.76 3.92 -12.77
C ALA A 310 -19.72 4.06 -13.89
N ARG A 311 -18.84 5.07 -13.81
CA ARG A 311 -17.70 5.22 -14.74
C ARG A 311 -16.68 4.11 -14.55
N TYR A 312 -16.39 3.72 -13.31
CA TYR A 312 -15.50 2.59 -13.01
C TYR A 312 -16.07 1.26 -13.50
N GLN A 313 -17.35 1.00 -13.32
CA GLN A 313 -17.98 -0.21 -13.83
C GLN A 313 -18.03 -0.24 -15.36
N ALA A 314 -18.28 0.89 -16.01
CA ALA A 314 -18.16 0.98 -17.46
C ALA A 314 -16.72 0.74 -17.94
N ALA A 315 -15.72 1.25 -17.23
CA ALA A 315 -14.31 1.03 -17.53
C ALA A 315 -13.87 -0.42 -17.23
N LEU A 316 -14.38 -1.05 -16.17
CA LEU A 316 -14.15 -2.45 -15.83
C LEU A 316 -14.80 -3.38 -16.86
N ALA A 317 -16.03 -3.10 -17.30
CA ALA A 317 -16.68 -3.86 -18.37
C ALA A 317 -15.91 -3.75 -19.69
N ALA A 318 -15.42 -2.55 -20.04
CA ALA A 318 -14.56 -2.36 -21.20
C ALA A 318 -13.21 -3.08 -21.05
N LYS A 319 -12.64 -3.13 -19.84
CA LYS A 319 -11.41 -3.90 -19.54
C LYS A 319 -11.65 -5.41 -19.55
N ASP A 320 -12.78 -5.92 -19.09
CA ASP A 320 -13.14 -7.34 -19.14
C ASP A 320 -13.39 -7.79 -20.58
N GLU A 321 -14.00 -6.93 -21.41
CA GLU A 321 -14.10 -7.12 -22.85
C GLU A 321 -12.71 -7.15 -23.50
N GLN A 322 -11.81 -6.24 -23.10
CA GLN A 322 -10.43 -6.21 -23.56
C GLN A 322 -9.62 -7.44 -23.10
N ILE A 323 -9.83 -7.92 -21.86
CA ILE A 323 -9.23 -9.17 -21.34
C ILE A 323 -9.80 -10.39 -22.07
N SER A 324 -11.08 -10.38 -22.44
CA SER A 324 -11.70 -11.45 -23.23
C SER A 324 -11.12 -11.51 -24.65
N LEU A 325 -10.93 -10.35 -25.29
CA LEU A 325 -10.21 -10.20 -26.55
C LEU A 325 -8.75 -10.63 -26.42
N TYR A 326 -8.07 -10.27 -25.32
CA TYR A 326 -6.68 -10.64 -25.07
C TYR A 326 -6.52 -12.15 -24.82
N ARG A 327 -7.47 -12.78 -24.10
CA ARG A 327 -7.52 -14.24 -23.89
C ARG A 327 -7.87 -14.98 -25.16
N GLN A 328 -8.74 -14.43 -26.00
CA GLN A 328 -9.05 -14.98 -27.31
C GLN A 328 -7.81 -14.90 -28.23
N HIS A 329 -7.12 -13.76 -28.23
CA HIS A 329 -5.85 -13.55 -28.93
C HIS A 329 -4.73 -14.46 -28.40
N GLN A 330 -4.63 -14.67 -27.08
CA GLN A 330 -3.69 -15.63 -26.48
C GLN A 330 -4.05 -17.09 -26.82
N SER A 331 -5.33 -17.43 -26.91
CA SER A 331 -5.79 -18.74 -27.40
C SER A 331 -5.38 -18.93 -28.87
N GLU A 332 -5.53 -17.91 -29.71
CA GLU A 332 -5.07 -17.95 -31.11
C GLU A 332 -3.54 -18.02 -31.24
N LEU A 333 -2.81 -17.27 -30.41
CA LEU A 333 -1.35 -17.37 -30.29
C LEU A 333 -0.90 -18.74 -29.80
N SER A 334 -1.57 -19.33 -28.81
CA SER A 334 -1.26 -20.69 -28.32
C SER A 334 -1.47 -21.77 -29.39
N LYS A 335 -2.50 -21.60 -30.24
CA LYS A 335 -2.73 -22.45 -31.43
C LYS A 335 -1.64 -22.24 -32.49
N LEU A 336 -1.19 -21.01 -32.71
CA LEU A 336 -0.03 -20.72 -33.57
C LEU A 336 1.28 -21.30 -32.99
N THR A 337 1.45 -21.27 -31.67
CA THR A 337 2.63 -21.84 -30.99
C THR A 337 2.65 -23.36 -31.09
N GLN A 338 1.48 -24.02 -31.02
CA GLN A 338 1.32 -25.46 -31.28
C GLN A 338 1.57 -25.84 -32.75
N LEU A 339 1.29 -24.94 -33.70
CA LEU A 339 1.59 -25.13 -35.13
C LEU A 339 3.07 -24.91 -35.45
N LEU A 340 3.76 -24.05 -34.69
CA LEU A 340 5.19 -23.75 -34.83
C LEU A 340 6.11 -24.76 -34.11
N THR A 341 5.58 -25.61 -33.23
CA THR A 341 6.29 -26.77 -32.68
C THR A 341 6.31 -27.95 -33.66
N GLN A 342 6.95 -27.75 -34.82
CA GLN A 342 7.60 -28.86 -35.52
C GLN A 342 9.09 -28.83 -35.18
N PRO A 343 9.77 -29.97 -35.02
CA PRO A 343 11.18 -30.01 -34.64
C PRO A 343 12.03 -29.58 -35.84
N SER A 344 12.21 -28.28 -36.01
CA SER A 344 13.18 -27.70 -36.92
C SER A 344 14.55 -27.73 -36.24
N VAL A 345 15.51 -28.31 -36.94
CA VAL A 345 16.92 -28.51 -36.58
C VAL A 345 17.50 -27.32 -35.82
N ARG A 346 18.14 -27.57 -34.66
CA ARG A 346 18.89 -26.58 -33.86
C ARG A 346 19.97 -25.93 -34.72
N GLN A 347 19.68 -24.78 -35.32
CA GLN A 347 20.71 -23.86 -35.79
C GLN A 347 21.20 -23.03 -34.59
N PRO A 348 22.51 -22.73 -34.49
CA PRO A 348 23.00 -21.80 -33.48
C PRO A 348 22.34 -20.43 -33.66
N LEU A 349 21.95 -19.79 -32.54
CA LEU A 349 21.37 -18.45 -32.55
C LEU A 349 22.37 -17.48 -33.20
N SER A 350 21.97 -16.81 -34.28
CA SER A 350 22.83 -15.79 -34.90
C SER A 350 22.86 -14.56 -33.99
N GLY A 351 24.05 -14.11 -33.60
CA GLY A 351 24.22 -12.87 -32.86
C GLY A 351 24.01 -11.66 -33.77
N LYS A 352 22.98 -10.84 -33.50
CA LYS A 352 22.65 -9.64 -34.27
C LYS A 352 22.85 -8.38 -33.43
N ARG A 353 23.39 -7.34 -34.05
CA ARG A 353 23.50 -6.01 -33.47
C ARG A 353 22.59 -5.04 -34.22
N VAL A 354 21.74 -4.37 -33.45
CA VAL A 354 20.87 -3.29 -33.93
C VAL A 354 21.28 -2.01 -33.24
N VAL A 355 21.54 -0.94 -33.99
CA VAL A 355 21.84 0.37 -33.44
C VAL A 355 20.79 1.36 -33.92
N LEU A 356 19.97 1.86 -33.00
CA LEU A 356 18.97 2.88 -33.23
C LEU A 356 19.49 4.23 -32.73
N LYS A 357 19.87 5.10 -33.67
CA LYS A 357 20.36 6.45 -33.39
C LYS A 357 19.21 7.45 -33.44
N LEU A 358 19.02 8.20 -32.37
CA LEU A 358 18.07 9.31 -32.31
C LEU A 358 18.84 10.62 -32.34
N GLY A 359 18.54 11.48 -33.31
CA GLY A 359 19.09 12.83 -33.38
C GLY A 359 18.33 13.84 -32.51
N HIS A 360 18.68 15.10 -32.65
CA HIS A 360 17.99 16.18 -31.93
C HIS A 360 16.60 16.45 -32.54
N LYS A 361 15.71 17.04 -31.74
CA LYS A 361 14.37 17.43 -32.20
C LYS A 361 14.45 18.48 -33.31
N GLU A 362 13.83 18.20 -34.44
CA GLU A 362 13.70 19.08 -35.61
C GLU A 362 12.21 19.39 -35.90
N ALA A 363 11.94 20.22 -36.90
CA ALA A 363 10.58 20.65 -37.26
C ALA A 363 9.65 19.48 -37.66
N LEU A 364 10.21 18.39 -38.22
CA LEU A 364 9.49 17.20 -38.64
C LEU A 364 9.35 16.13 -37.54
N GLY A 365 10.02 16.31 -36.39
CA GLY A 365 10.12 15.30 -35.33
C GLY A 365 11.56 15.01 -34.95
N ILE A 366 11.82 13.82 -34.41
CA ILE A 366 13.14 13.32 -34.04
C ILE A 366 13.65 12.43 -35.18
N PRO A 367 14.73 12.78 -35.87
CA PRO A 367 15.28 11.94 -36.94
C PRO A 367 15.89 10.67 -36.33
N VAL A 368 15.69 9.56 -37.04
CA VAL A 368 16.14 8.22 -36.64
C VAL A 368 17.05 7.64 -37.71
N THR A 369 18.14 7.02 -37.29
CA THR A 369 18.96 6.15 -38.15
C THR A 369 19.11 4.79 -37.52
N LEU A 370 18.66 3.76 -38.24
CA LEU A 370 18.81 2.35 -37.89
C LEU A 370 20.03 1.78 -38.62
N GLN A 371 20.91 1.11 -37.90
CA GLN A 371 21.99 0.30 -38.45
C GLN A 371 21.86 -1.14 -37.95
N LEU A 372 22.00 -2.11 -38.85
CA LEU A 372 21.85 -3.53 -38.55
C LEU A 372 23.02 -4.34 -39.13
N GLY A 373 23.48 -5.35 -38.39
CA GLY A 373 24.47 -6.31 -38.86
C GLY A 373 24.73 -7.42 -37.85
N ASP A 374 25.61 -8.34 -38.19
CA ASP A 374 26.07 -9.38 -37.27
C ASP A 374 26.95 -8.78 -36.16
N GLU A 375 27.00 -9.44 -35.00
CA GLU A 375 27.87 -9.03 -33.91
C GLU A 375 29.35 -8.99 -34.34
N GLY A 376 30.04 -7.90 -34.01
CA GLY A 376 31.44 -7.66 -34.42
C GLY A 376 31.67 -7.27 -35.88
N ALA A 377 30.68 -7.38 -36.77
CA ALA A 377 30.79 -6.99 -38.17
C ALA A 377 30.50 -5.50 -38.41
N GLN A 378 30.84 -4.99 -39.60
CA GLN A 378 30.34 -3.68 -40.06
C GLN A 378 28.82 -3.76 -40.31
N PRO A 379 28.07 -2.66 -40.15
CA PRO A 379 26.64 -2.65 -40.45
C PRO A 379 26.41 -3.02 -41.91
N GLN A 380 25.54 -4.00 -42.14
CA GLN A 380 25.19 -4.52 -43.46
C GLN A 380 23.99 -3.77 -44.05
N MET A 381 23.19 -3.15 -43.18
CA MET A 381 21.99 -2.42 -43.56
C MET A 381 21.88 -1.13 -42.76
N GLU A 382 21.43 -0.07 -43.43
CA GLU A 382 21.12 1.22 -42.82
C GLU A 382 19.78 1.72 -43.34
N THR A 383 18.95 2.31 -42.49
CA THR A 383 17.66 2.89 -42.87
C THR A 383 17.38 4.10 -42.00
N THR A 384 16.81 5.15 -42.60
CA THR A 384 16.43 6.37 -41.90
C THR A 384 14.92 6.48 -41.76
N GLY A 385 14.47 7.20 -40.74
CA GLY A 385 13.07 7.45 -40.46
C GLY A 385 12.90 8.58 -39.48
N TRP A 386 11.69 8.76 -38.99
CA TRP A 386 11.35 9.85 -38.06
C TRP A 386 10.48 9.32 -36.93
N LEU A 387 10.64 9.91 -35.74
CA LEU A 387 9.69 9.77 -34.64
C LEU A 387 8.99 11.11 -34.42
N PRO A 388 7.70 11.12 -34.06
CA PRO A 388 7.03 12.36 -33.73
C PRO A 388 7.63 12.98 -32.45
N SER A 389 7.24 14.22 -32.13
CA SER A 389 7.69 14.88 -30.91
C SER A 389 7.40 14.03 -29.67
N ALA A 390 8.37 13.93 -28.76
CA ALA A 390 8.23 13.17 -27.51
C ALA A 390 7.62 14.01 -26.37
N ASP A 391 7.12 15.23 -26.60
CA ASP A 391 6.73 16.15 -25.52
C ASP A 391 5.65 15.55 -24.59
N SER A 392 4.59 14.97 -25.13
CA SER A 392 3.52 14.31 -24.34
C SER A 392 4.04 13.09 -23.59
N LEU A 393 4.92 12.33 -24.25
CA LEU A 393 5.54 11.12 -23.72
C LEU A 393 6.46 11.44 -22.53
N LEU A 394 7.25 12.51 -22.65
CA LEU A 394 8.08 13.03 -21.57
C LEU A 394 7.23 13.52 -20.39
N GLN A 395 6.08 14.15 -20.64
CA GLN A 395 5.15 14.52 -19.57
C GLN A 395 4.52 13.30 -18.88
N ALA A 396 4.16 12.26 -19.64
CA ALA A 396 3.69 11.00 -19.07
C ALA A 396 4.76 10.32 -18.21
N GLN A 397 6.00 10.31 -18.69
CA GLN A 397 7.15 9.79 -17.95
C GLN A 397 7.37 10.54 -16.63
N GLN A 398 7.31 11.87 -16.65
CA GLN A 398 7.44 12.69 -15.44
C GLN A 398 6.32 12.39 -14.43
N ARG A 399 5.06 12.29 -14.88
CA ARG A 399 3.93 11.92 -14.03
C ARG A 399 4.14 10.56 -13.37
N TRP A 400 4.57 9.56 -14.16
CA TRP A 400 4.87 8.22 -13.63
C TRP A 400 6.04 8.25 -12.62
N GLN A 401 7.12 8.96 -12.92
CA GLN A 401 8.27 9.09 -12.00
C GLN A 401 7.89 9.71 -10.66
N MET A 402 6.98 10.70 -10.66
CA MET A 402 6.48 11.30 -9.42
C MET A 402 5.67 10.29 -8.60
N ALA A 403 4.75 9.56 -9.23
CA ALA A 403 3.97 8.51 -8.57
C ALA A 403 4.87 7.38 -8.03
N TYR A 404 5.83 6.93 -8.82
CA TYR A 404 6.82 5.91 -8.42
C TYR A 404 7.60 6.33 -7.18
N ARG A 405 8.11 7.57 -7.14
CA ARG A 405 8.85 8.08 -5.98
C ARG A 405 8.00 8.15 -4.73
N GLN A 406 6.70 8.46 -4.85
CA GLN A 406 5.78 8.48 -3.70
C GLN A 406 5.57 7.07 -3.14
N VAL A 407 5.42 6.05 -3.98
CA VAL A 407 5.29 4.65 -3.53
C VAL A 407 6.50 4.21 -2.71
N TYR A 408 7.69 4.68 -3.07
CA TYR A 408 8.95 4.22 -2.48
C TYR A 408 9.67 5.26 -1.59
N GLN A 409 8.96 6.28 -1.11
CA GLN A 409 9.51 7.39 -0.32
C GLN A 409 10.31 6.95 0.93
N HIS A 410 10.06 5.75 1.47
CA HIS A 410 10.68 5.25 2.70
C HIS A 410 11.51 3.95 2.53
N ALA A 411 11.65 3.42 1.31
CA ALA A 411 12.20 2.07 1.09
C ALA A 411 13.25 1.97 -0.03
N THR A 412 13.86 3.08 -0.45
CA THR A 412 14.89 3.12 -1.51
C THR A 412 16.29 3.28 -0.95
N ARG A 413 17.32 2.92 -1.72
CA ARG A 413 18.72 3.23 -1.38
C ARG A 413 19.08 4.72 -1.60
N ILE A 414 18.15 5.67 -1.37
CA ILE A 414 18.36 7.12 -1.40
C ILE A 414 17.99 7.73 -0.04
N ASP A 415 18.85 8.61 0.49
CA ASP A 415 18.51 9.41 1.67
C ASP A 415 17.66 10.63 1.27
N ALA A 416 16.41 10.68 1.76
CA ALA A 416 15.55 11.85 1.67
C ALA A 416 15.43 12.54 3.05
N PRO A 417 15.28 13.87 3.11
CA PRO A 417 14.95 14.54 4.37
C PRO A 417 13.59 14.06 4.88
N ALA A 418 13.54 13.68 6.16
CA ALA A 418 12.32 13.25 6.84
C ALA A 418 11.33 14.43 6.95
N VAL A 419 10.49 14.62 5.94
CA VAL A 419 9.45 15.64 5.95
C VAL A 419 8.16 15.05 5.37
N GLN A 420 7.09 15.20 6.15
CA GLN A 420 5.68 14.84 5.94
C GLN A 420 5.30 13.35 6.04
N LEU A 421 4.64 13.02 7.17
CA LEU A 421 3.68 11.92 7.25
C LEU A 421 2.50 12.23 6.34
N THR A 422 2.43 11.56 5.20
CA THR A 422 1.25 11.57 4.32
C THR A 422 0.32 10.43 4.75
N ASN A 423 -0.91 10.77 5.17
CA ASN A 423 -1.95 9.80 5.55
C ASN A 423 -2.56 9.08 4.33
N VAL A 424 -1.74 8.70 3.34
CA VAL A 424 -2.18 7.99 2.13
C VAL A 424 -1.80 6.52 2.29
N SER A 425 -2.76 5.61 2.07
CA SER A 425 -2.49 4.18 2.16
C SER A 425 -1.51 3.75 1.06
N TYR A 426 -0.52 2.89 1.38
CA TYR A 426 0.38 2.28 0.39
C TYR A 426 -0.40 1.70 -0.81
N ARG A 427 -1.60 1.18 -0.55
CA ARG A 427 -2.50 0.63 -1.58
C ARG A 427 -3.02 1.70 -2.54
N GLU A 428 -3.39 2.88 -2.05
CA GLU A 428 -3.88 3.99 -2.89
C GLU A 428 -2.74 4.58 -3.73
N LEU A 429 -1.53 4.70 -3.16
CA LEU A 429 -0.33 5.09 -3.91
C LEU A 429 0.03 4.05 -4.98
N PHE A 430 -0.10 2.77 -4.64
CA PHE A 430 0.13 1.65 -5.56
C PHE A 430 -0.89 1.64 -6.72
N GLU A 431 -2.18 1.81 -6.43
CA GLU A 431 -3.25 1.87 -7.42
C GLU A 431 -3.08 3.10 -8.34
N HIS A 432 -2.78 4.28 -7.79
CA HIS A 432 -2.48 5.46 -8.58
C HIS A 432 -1.24 5.28 -9.48
N CYS A 433 -0.16 4.66 -8.95
CA CYS A 433 1.04 4.40 -9.73
C CYS A 433 0.79 3.40 -10.87
N GLN A 434 -0.12 2.43 -10.67
CA GLN A 434 -0.59 1.49 -11.70
C GLN A 434 -1.39 2.18 -12.81
N GLU A 435 -2.25 3.15 -12.48
CA GLU A 435 -3.03 3.91 -13.47
C GLU A 435 -2.14 4.75 -14.39
N VAL A 436 -1.21 5.50 -13.81
CA VAL A 436 -0.29 6.38 -14.57
C VAL A 436 0.68 5.54 -15.42
N HIS A 437 0.99 4.31 -15.00
CA HIS A 437 1.80 3.37 -15.80
C HIS A 437 1.11 3.02 -17.12
N GLY A 438 -0.20 2.74 -17.11
CA GLY A 438 -0.93 2.31 -18.30
C GLY A 438 -0.91 3.39 -19.39
N ASP A 439 -1.05 4.66 -18.98
CA ASP A 439 -0.92 5.81 -19.87
C ASP A 439 0.48 5.88 -20.50
N LEU A 440 1.55 5.76 -19.70
CA LEU A 440 2.92 5.79 -20.21
C LEU A 440 3.20 4.65 -21.19
N LEU A 441 2.79 3.42 -20.87
CA LEU A 441 2.97 2.26 -21.75
C LEU A 441 2.27 2.43 -23.10
N CYS A 442 1.01 2.88 -23.08
CA CYS A 442 0.25 3.20 -24.28
C CYS A 442 0.93 4.28 -25.11
N GLN A 443 1.46 5.33 -24.48
CA GLN A 443 2.16 6.41 -25.18
C GLN A 443 3.50 5.96 -25.77
N ILE A 444 4.29 5.13 -25.09
CA ILE A 444 5.54 4.55 -25.63
C ILE A 444 5.22 3.76 -26.91
N ASN A 445 4.24 2.85 -26.84
CA ASN A 445 3.89 2.02 -27.98
C ASN A 445 3.25 2.83 -29.10
N SER A 446 2.41 3.82 -28.81
CA SER A 446 1.87 4.73 -29.83
C SER A 446 2.98 5.52 -30.53
N TRP A 447 3.98 5.99 -29.79
CA TRP A 447 5.11 6.74 -30.31
C TRP A 447 6.00 5.89 -31.24
N LEU A 448 6.39 4.69 -30.77
CA LEU A 448 7.20 3.74 -31.55
C LEU A 448 6.42 3.00 -32.65
N ASN A 449 5.09 3.05 -32.64
CA ASN A 449 4.26 2.52 -33.71
C ASN A 449 3.72 3.57 -34.69
N SER A 450 4.14 4.82 -34.53
CA SER A 450 3.74 5.92 -35.41
C SER A 450 4.06 5.67 -36.89
N GLU A 451 3.24 6.20 -37.79
CA GLU A 451 3.46 6.07 -39.24
C GLU A 451 4.80 6.67 -39.69
N GLN A 452 5.33 7.66 -38.98
CA GLN A 452 6.63 8.26 -39.27
C GLN A 452 7.79 7.29 -39.03
N PHE A 453 7.65 6.38 -38.05
CA PHE A 453 8.66 5.39 -37.69
C PHE A 453 8.53 4.07 -38.47
N ARG A 454 7.42 3.91 -39.20
CA ARG A 454 7.10 2.71 -39.97
C ARG A 454 8.25 2.21 -40.86
N PRO A 455 9.01 3.03 -41.62
CA PRO A 455 10.11 2.52 -42.45
C PRO A 455 11.18 1.77 -41.65
N VAL A 456 11.52 2.28 -40.46
CA VAL A 456 12.50 1.66 -39.55
C VAL A 456 11.95 0.36 -38.99
N ARG A 457 10.67 0.36 -38.56
CA ARG A 457 10.00 -0.85 -38.05
C ARG A 457 9.88 -1.95 -39.10
N ASP A 458 9.45 -1.61 -40.31
CA ASP A 458 9.28 -2.57 -41.41
C ASP A 458 10.64 -3.19 -41.79
N THR A 459 11.72 -2.39 -41.72
CA THR A 459 13.10 -2.88 -41.91
C THR A 459 13.52 -3.87 -40.82
N LEU A 460 13.26 -3.56 -39.54
CA LEU A 460 13.53 -4.47 -38.43
C LEU A 460 12.79 -5.80 -38.59
N LEU A 461 11.52 -5.75 -38.99
CA LEU A 461 10.70 -6.94 -39.21
C LEU A 461 11.13 -7.78 -40.41
N ALA A 462 11.70 -7.15 -41.45
CA ALA A 462 12.18 -7.84 -42.63
C ALA A 462 13.58 -8.46 -42.44
N ALA A 463 14.41 -7.89 -41.58
CA ALA A 463 15.83 -8.23 -41.47
C ALA A 463 16.19 -9.20 -40.32
N LEU A 464 15.28 -9.44 -39.38
CA LEU A 464 15.56 -10.21 -38.15
C LEU A 464 14.60 -11.39 -37.99
N ASP A 465 15.12 -12.50 -37.43
CA ASP A 465 14.31 -13.65 -37.04
C ASP A 465 13.94 -13.57 -35.55
N PRO A 466 12.71 -13.94 -35.14
CA PRO A 466 12.32 -14.05 -33.73
C PRO A 466 13.28 -14.86 -32.84
N VAL A 467 14.03 -15.81 -33.40
CA VAL A 467 15.02 -16.61 -32.65
C VAL A 467 16.39 -15.94 -32.55
N ASP A 468 16.66 -14.84 -33.26
CA ASP A 468 17.97 -14.19 -33.21
C ASP A 468 18.29 -13.66 -31.82
N SER A 469 19.56 -13.80 -31.40
CA SER A 469 20.06 -13.13 -30.19
C SER A 469 20.42 -11.69 -30.53
N ILE A 470 19.55 -10.74 -30.16
CA ILE A 470 19.66 -9.35 -30.60
C ILE A 470 20.14 -8.44 -29.46
N ARG A 471 21.24 -7.72 -29.70
CA ARG A 471 21.62 -6.58 -28.86
C ARG A 471 21.09 -5.31 -29.50
N PHE A 472 20.05 -4.73 -28.89
CA PHE A 472 19.38 -3.53 -29.40
C PHE A 472 19.94 -2.29 -28.70
N VAL A 473 20.85 -1.58 -29.37
CA VAL A 473 21.51 -0.39 -28.83
C VAL A 473 20.72 0.87 -29.18
N LEU A 474 20.25 1.58 -28.16
CA LEU A 474 19.70 2.93 -28.28
C LEU A 474 20.82 3.96 -28.08
N GLN A 475 21.09 4.74 -29.12
CA GLN A 475 22.10 5.80 -29.11
C GLN A 475 21.39 7.15 -29.22
N THR A 476 21.44 7.95 -28.16
CA THR A 476 20.81 9.29 -28.11
C THR A 476 21.55 10.16 -27.11
N ASP A 477 21.63 11.46 -27.33
CA ASP A 477 22.13 12.46 -26.37
C ASP A 477 21.07 12.86 -25.32
N SER A 478 19.81 12.54 -25.57
CA SER A 478 18.69 12.93 -24.71
C SER A 478 18.57 12.03 -23.47
N MET A 479 19.04 12.54 -22.32
CA MET A 479 18.90 11.87 -21.03
C MET A 479 17.44 11.50 -20.67
N PRO A 480 16.43 12.37 -20.90
CA PRO A 480 15.04 12.00 -20.65
C PRO A 480 14.61 10.76 -21.43
N ILE A 481 15.04 10.62 -22.70
CA ILE A 481 14.74 9.44 -23.53
C ILE A 481 15.47 8.20 -23.01
N ARG A 482 16.75 8.32 -22.60
CA ARG A 482 17.48 7.20 -21.98
C ARG A 482 16.83 6.71 -20.70
N ALA A 483 16.27 7.62 -19.91
CA ALA A 483 15.54 7.29 -18.70
C ALA A 483 14.18 6.62 -18.99
N MET A 484 13.71 6.56 -20.24
CA MET A 484 12.41 5.97 -20.58
C MET A 484 12.48 4.45 -20.81
N PRO A 485 11.56 3.65 -20.25
CA PRO A 485 11.60 2.19 -20.32
C PRO A 485 11.20 1.66 -21.71
N LEU A 486 11.98 1.98 -22.75
CA LEU A 486 11.69 1.62 -24.14
C LEU A 486 11.79 0.11 -24.43
N HIS A 487 12.27 -0.69 -23.48
CA HIS A 487 12.21 -2.15 -23.57
C HIS A 487 10.77 -2.68 -23.47
N LEU A 488 9.80 -1.82 -23.10
CA LEU A 488 8.37 -2.11 -23.09
C LEU A 488 7.69 -1.94 -24.45
N TRP A 489 8.47 -1.65 -25.49
CA TRP A 489 7.95 -1.68 -26.85
C TRP A 489 7.55 -3.12 -27.21
N GLU A 490 6.30 -3.31 -27.66
CA GLU A 490 5.71 -4.61 -28.03
C GLU A 490 6.54 -5.42 -29.04
N TRP A 491 7.44 -4.75 -29.77
CA TRP A 491 8.41 -5.43 -30.63
C TRP A 491 9.29 -6.43 -29.86
N PHE A 492 9.71 -6.11 -28.62
CA PHE A 492 10.54 -7.01 -27.79
C PHE A 492 9.80 -8.28 -27.34
N ASP A 493 8.46 -8.30 -27.41
CA ASP A 493 7.66 -9.49 -27.13
C ASP A 493 7.77 -10.52 -28.26
N ARG A 494 7.98 -10.05 -29.50
CA ARG A 494 8.22 -10.91 -30.67
C ARG A 494 9.64 -11.45 -30.72
N TYR A 495 10.62 -10.69 -30.24
CA TYR A 495 12.04 -11.05 -30.25
C TYR A 495 12.51 -11.36 -28.83
N ILE A 496 12.25 -12.59 -28.38
CA ILE A 496 12.41 -13.02 -26.98
C ILE A 496 13.87 -13.04 -26.49
N HIS A 497 14.84 -12.96 -27.40
CA HIS A 497 16.28 -12.89 -27.08
C HIS A 497 16.88 -11.49 -27.33
N ALA A 498 16.04 -10.47 -27.53
CA ALA A 498 16.47 -9.09 -27.75
C ALA A 498 16.58 -8.29 -26.44
N GLU A 499 17.69 -7.63 -26.14
CA GLU A 499 17.75 -6.73 -24.97
C GLU A 499 18.14 -5.32 -25.35
N LEU A 500 17.45 -4.34 -24.74
CA LEU A 500 17.73 -2.92 -24.90
C LEU A 500 18.99 -2.52 -24.12
N VAL A 501 19.91 -1.87 -24.81
CA VAL A 501 21.18 -1.38 -24.29
C VAL A 501 21.29 0.12 -24.58
N LEU A 502 21.75 0.90 -23.62
CA LEU A 502 21.94 2.34 -23.78
C LEU A 502 23.38 2.67 -24.18
N SER A 503 23.54 3.61 -25.11
CA SER A 503 24.85 4.15 -25.50
C SER A 503 24.86 5.66 -25.60
N GLU A 504 26.01 6.23 -25.28
CA GLU A 504 26.38 7.60 -25.61
C GLU A 504 26.56 7.79 -27.13
N PRO A 505 26.26 8.97 -27.69
CA PRO A 505 26.52 9.28 -29.09
C PRO A 505 28.00 9.25 -29.44
N ILE A 506 28.84 9.76 -28.52
CA ILE A 506 30.28 9.83 -28.66
C ILE A 506 30.88 8.70 -27.86
N TYR A 507 31.60 7.80 -28.52
CA TYR A 507 32.28 6.70 -27.87
C TYR A 507 33.66 6.47 -28.49
N ARG A 508 34.59 5.95 -27.69
CA ARG A 508 35.89 5.45 -28.15
C ARG A 508 36.02 4.00 -27.76
N GLN A 509 36.46 3.17 -28.70
CA GLN A 509 36.86 1.80 -28.40
C GLN A 509 38.20 1.86 -27.66
N GLY A 510 38.18 1.58 -26.35
CA GLY A 510 39.39 1.47 -25.55
C GLY A 510 40.10 0.15 -25.83
N ALA A 511 41.42 0.17 -25.97
CA ALA A 511 42.23 -1.04 -25.93
C ALA A 511 42.30 -1.54 -24.48
N ALA A 512 41.49 -2.54 -24.13
CA ALA A 512 41.58 -3.17 -22.82
C ALA A 512 42.81 -4.09 -22.78
N ALA A 513 43.67 -3.94 -21.77
CA ALA A 513 44.74 -4.89 -21.54
C ALA A 513 44.14 -6.22 -21.04
N SER A 514 44.35 -7.29 -21.80
CA SER A 514 43.95 -8.65 -21.41
C SER A 514 44.92 -9.19 -20.35
N THR A 515 44.46 -9.31 -19.10
CA THR A 515 45.16 -10.11 -18.08
C THR A 515 44.43 -11.44 -17.88
N ALA A 516 45.03 -12.54 -18.32
CA ALA A 516 44.51 -13.89 -18.10
C ALA A 516 44.91 -14.33 -16.69
N SER A 517 43.94 -14.47 -15.79
CA SER A 517 44.19 -14.83 -14.38
C SER A 517 43.68 -16.23 -14.02
N GLY A 518 42.79 -16.82 -14.84
CA GLY A 518 42.13 -18.09 -14.54
C GLY A 518 41.05 -17.99 -13.46
N GLN A 519 40.99 -16.85 -12.75
CA GLN A 519 39.92 -16.45 -11.83
C GLN A 519 39.38 -15.07 -12.23
N VAL A 520 38.14 -14.76 -11.84
CA VAL A 520 37.52 -13.44 -12.02
C VAL A 520 37.77 -12.60 -10.76
N ARG A 521 38.52 -11.51 -10.88
CA ARG A 521 38.82 -10.61 -9.75
C ARG A 521 37.74 -9.56 -9.62
N ILE A 522 37.09 -9.54 -8.46
CA ILE A 522 35.98 -8.63 -8.18
C ILE A 522 36.40 -7.69 -7.04
N LEU A 523 36.36 -6.38 -7.31
CA LEU A 523 36.41 -5.36 -6.27
C LEU A 523 34.96 -5.00 -5.89
N ALA A 524 34.54 -5.40 -4.70
CA ALA A 524 33.23 -5.11 -4.16
C ALA A 524 33.31 -4.00 -3.12
N ILE A 525 32.70 -2.86 -3.41
CA ILE A 525 32.59 -1.71 -2.53
C ILE A 525 31.21 -1.75 -1.89
N LEU A 526 31.18 -2.08 -0.60
CA LEU A 526 29.98 -2.09 0.23
C LEU A 526 29.98 -0.80 1.02
N GLY A 527 29.24 0.19 0.52
CA GLY A 527 29.14 1.53 1.09
C GLY A 527 28.32 1.56 2.38
N ASP A 528 27.77 2.73 2.69
CA ASP A 528 26.92 2.93 3.87
C ASP A 528 25.79 1.90 3.96
N SER A 529 25.76 1.17 5.08
CA SER A 529 24.86 0.03 5.30
C SER A 529 23.54 0.39 6.00
N ARG A 530 23.30 1.67 6.34
CA ARG A 530 22.11 2.10 7.11
C ARG A 530 20.79 1.78 6.42
N GLY A 531 20.15 0.69 6.83
CA GLY A 531 18.88 0.25 6.25
C GLY A 531 19.02 -0.64 5.01
N LEU A 532 20.24 -1.11 4.70
CA LEU A 532 20.54 -2.03 3.59
C LEU A 532 21.15 -3.35 4.10
N ASP A 533 20.78 -4.48 3.50
CA ASP A 533 21.44 -5.77 3.76
C ASP A 533 22.64 -5.99 2.82
N VAL A 534 23.71 -5.22 3.05
CA VAL A 534 24.98 -5.35 2.30
C VAL A 534 25.66 -6.71 2.53
N ALA A 535 25.32 -7.41 3.62
CA ALA A 535 25.82 -8.76 3.89
C ALA A 535 25.23 -9.80 2.92
N ARG A 536 23.98 -9.61 2.48
CA ARG A 536 23.40 -10.43 1.41
C ARG A 536 24.03 -10.17 0.06
N ASP A 537 24.30 -8.91 -0.30
CA ASP A 537 25.04 -8.57 -1.52
C ASP A 537 26.41 -9.27 -1.55
N ARG A 538 27.14 -9.22 -0.42
CA ARG A 538 28.40 -9.94 -0.25
C ARG A 538 28.28 -11.45 -0.46
N ARG A 539 27.29 -12.09 0.19
CA ARG A 539 27.07 -13.55 0.07
C ARG A 539 26.77 -13.97 -1.36
N LEU A 540 26.07 -13.15 -2.15
CA LEU A 540 25.80 -13.44 -3.56
C LEU A 540 27.07 -13.46 -4.40
N LEU A 541 28.02 -12.56 -4.11
CA LEU A 541 29.31 -12.51 -4.79
C LEU A 541 30.24 -13.65 -4.36
N GLU A 542 30.24 -14.02 -3.08
CA GLU A 542 31.04 -15.13 -2.55
C GLU A 542 30.64 -16.51 -3.11
N GLN A 543 29.40 -16.65 -3.59
CA GLN A 543 28.88 -17.89 -4.17
C GLN A 543 29.29 -18.12 -5.64
N LEU A 544 29.96 -17.14 -6.26
CA LEU A 544 30.35 -17.23 -7.67
C LEU A 544 31.51 -18.23 -7.88
N PRO A 545 31.48 -19.00 -8.98
CA PRO A 545 32.55 -19.94 -9.31
C PRO A 545 33.81 -19.20 -9.78
N ASP A 546 34.99 -19.69 -9.42
CA ASP A 546 36.30 -19.18 -9.89
C ASP A 546 36.53 -17.68 -9.64
N VAL A 547 36.05 -17.14 -8.52
CA VAL A 547 36.18 -15.71 -8.17
C VAL A 547 37.26 -15.46 -7.10
N ALA A 548 38.04 -14.40 -7.31
CA ALA A 548 38.86 -13.77 -6.29
C ALA A 548 38.18 -12.46 -5.83
N LEU A 549 37.43 -12.53 -4.74
CA LEU A 549 36.62 -11.41 -4.22
C LEU A 549 37.43 -10.59 -3.19
N THR A 550 37.52 -9.28 -3.42
CA THR A 550 38.00 -8.31 -2.42
C THR A 550 36.85 -7.39 -2.04
N CYS A 551 36.45 -7.42 -0.76
CA CYS A 551 35.39 -6.56 -0.24
C CYS A 551 35.97 -5.40 0.57
N LEU A 552 35.63 -4.18 0.16
CA LEU A 552 35.81 -2.97 0.97
C LEU A 552 34.48 -2.65 1.65
N VAL A 553 34.43 -2.77 2.97
CA VAL A 553 33.22 -2.48 3.77
C VAL A 553 33.37 -1.12 4.41
N GLU A 554 32.45 -0.22 4.08
CA GLU A 554 32.45 1.19 4.48
C GLU A 554 33.86 1.84 4.40
N PRO A 555 34.57 1.74 3.26
CA PRO A 555 35.95 2.21 3.17
C PRO A 555 36.05 3.72 3.26
N VAL A 556 37.21 4.22 3.64
CA VAL A 556 37.59 5.63 3.46
C VAL A 556 38.09 5.88 2.03
N ARG A 557 37.98 7.12 1.55
CA ARG A 557 38.36 7.51 0.18
C ARG A 557 39.75 7.06 -0.24
N SER A 558 40.75 7.18 0.64
CA SER A 558 42.13 6.77 0.34
C SER A 558 42.23 5.27 0.07
N GLN A 559 41.63 4.44 0.92
CA GLN A 559 41.62 2.99 0.77
C GLN A 559 40.98 2.54 -0.55
N LEU A 560 39.85 3.16 -0.92
CA LEU A 560 39.19 2.89 -2.19
C LEU A 560 40.08 3.28 -3.38
N ASN A 561 40.68 4.48 -3.32
CA ASN A 561 41.60 4.91 -4.36
C ASN A 561 42.76 3.91 -4.47
N ASP A 562 43.48 3.63 -3.39
CA ASP A 562 44.63 2.73 -3.39
C ASP A 562 44.27 1.34 -3.97
N SER A 563 43.11 0.79 -3.59
CA SER A 563 42.62 -0.49 -4.13
C SER A 563 42.43 -0.47 -5.66
N LEU A 564 41.97 0.65 -6.23
CA LEU A 564 41.85 0.81 -7.69
C LEU A 564 43.21 0.87 -8.40
N TRP A 565 44.27 1.27 -7.70
CA TRP A 565 45.65 1.39 -8.22
C TRP A 565 46.52 0.15 -7.97
N GLU A 566 46.24 -0.63 -6.94
CA GLU A 566 47.12 -1.70 -6.48
C GLU A 566 47.16 -2.89 -7.45
N GLN A 567 46.00 -3.34 -7.94
CA GLN A 567 45.92 -4.54 -8.78
C GLN A 567 44.91 -4.42 -9.94
N PRO A 568 44.98 -5.33 -10.93
CA PRO A 568 43.99 -5.36 -12.00
C PRO A 568 42.67 -5.94 -11.50
N TRP A 569 41.56 -5.37 -11.95
CA TRP A 569 40.20 -5.80 -11.60
C TRP A 569 39.45 -6.20 -12.85
N ASP A 570 38.65 -7.26 -12.79
CA ASP A 570 37.81 -7.69 -13.92
C ASP A 570 36.39 -7.13 -13.79
N ILE A 571 35.85 -7.14 -12.57
CA ILE A 571 34.53 -6.59 -12.23
C ILE A 571 34.66 -5.60 -11.07
N LEU A 572 34.02 -4.44 -11.22
CA LEU A 572 33.81 -3.47 -10.15
C LEU A 572 32.35 -3.53 -9.72
N PHE A 573 32.10 -3.77 -8.44
CA PHE A 573 30.75 -3.81 -7.88
C PHE A 573 30.62 -2.75 -6.79
N PHE A 574 29.53 -1.98 -6.82
CA PHE A 574 29.17 -1.03 -5.77
C PHE A 574 27.75 -1.31 -5.26
N ALA A 575 27.60 -1.37 -3.93
CA ALA A 575 26.30 -1.44 -3.25
C ALA A 575 26.29 -0.44 -2.09
N GLY A 576 25.28 0.42 -2.04
CA GLY A 576 25.16 1.43 -0.97
C GLY A 576 24.16 2.51 -1.34
N HIS A 577 24.02 3.49 -0.44
CA HIS A 577 23.17 4.65 -0.67
C HIS A 577 23.78 5.63 -1.68
N SER A 578 22.92 6.34 -2.40
CA SER A 578 23.28 7.54 -3.15
C SER A 578 22.56 8.78 -2.60
N THR A 579 23.22 9.93 -2.73
CA THR A 579 22.67 11.25 -2.38
C THR A 579 22.80 12.17 -3.57
N CYS A 580 21.77 12.98 -3.80
CA CYS A 580 21.82 14.03 -4.82
C CYS A 580 22.09 15.38 -4.14
N THR A 581 23.28 15.94 -4.38
CA THR A 581 23.67 17.25 -3.84
C THR A 581 24.00 18.16 -5.01
N ASN A 582 23.40 19.35 -5.10
CA ASN A 582 23.63 20.32 -6.19
C ASN A 582 23.46 19.73 -7.60
N SER A 583 22.44 18.88 -7.80
CA SER A 583 22.18 18.18 -9.07
C SER A 583 23.27 17.18 -9.52
N GLN A 584 24.19 16.80 -8.62
CA GLN A 584 25.16 15.74 -8.85
C GLN A 584 24.89 14.54 -7.91
N GLN A 585 24.83 13.35 -8.51
CA GLN A 585 24.72 12.10 -7.75
C GLN A 585 26.07 11.70 -7.15
N GLN A 586 26.05 11.39 -5.86
CA GLN A 586 27.22 10.91 -5.12
C GLN A 586 26.90 9.57 -4.46
N LEU A 587 27.89 8.68 -4.45
CA LEU A 587 27.88 7.37 -3.82
C LEU A 587 28.35 7.50 -2.36
N ARG A 588 27.53 7.10 -1.39
CA ARG A 588 27.94 7.05 0.01
C ARG A 588 28.83 5.83 0.24
N ILE A 589 30.13 6.06 0.38
CA ILE A 589 31.09 4.98 0.60
C ILE A 589 31.20 4.59 2.07
N ASN A 590 30.80 5.46 3.00
CA ASN A 590 30.65 5.15 4.42
C ASN A 590 29.67 6.15 5.07
N ALA A 591 29.48 6.07 6.39
CA ALA A 591 28.58 6.97 7.12
C ALA A 591 28.92 8.48 6.97
N THR A 592 30.18 8.81 6.74
CA THR A 592 30.72 10.18 6.74
C THR A 592 31.14 10.73 5.38
N GLU A 593 31.46 9.86 4.42
CA GLU A 593 32.01 10.25 3.12
C GLU A 593 31.10 9.83 1.97
N SER A 594 30.89 10.77 1.05
CA SER A 594 30.25 10.56 -0.25
C SER A 594 31.22 10.93 -1.36
N LEU A 595 31.20 10.17 -2.45
CA LEU A 595 32.06 10.39 -3.62
C LEU A 595 31.24 10.47 -4.89
N SER A 596 31.54 11.45 -5.73
CA SER A 596 31.11 11.41 -7.13
C SER A 596 32.00 10.42 -7.91
N LEU A 597 31.56 9.97 -9.09
CA LEU A 597 32.48 9.18 -9.92
C LEU A 597 33.64 10.00 -10.49
N SER A 598 33.51 11.32 -10.62
CA SER A 598 34.62 12.18 -11.01
C SER A 598 35.71 12.25 -9.93
N ASP A 599 35.37 12.07 -8.65
CA ASP A 599 36.32 11.90 -7.55
C ASP A 599 37.22 10.66 -7.69
N LEU A 600 36.76 9.66 -8.45
CA LEU A 600 37.43 8.39 -8.70
C LEU A 600 38.04 8.30 -10.11
N ASN A 601 37.98 9.38 -10.90
CA ASN A 601 38.31 9.36 -12.32
C ASN A 601 39.69 8.75 -12.61
N TYR A 602 40.73 9.16 -11.89
CA TYR A 602 42.08 8.61 -12.09
C TYR A 602 42.22 7.14 -11.69
N GLY A 603 41.62 6.73 -10.56
CA GLY A 603 41.62 5.33 -10.12
C GLY A 603 40.86 4.44 -11.09
N LEU A 604 39.66 4.86 -11.53
CA LEU A 604 38.87 4.15 -12.53
C LEU A 604 39.60 4.06 -13.87
N ARG A 605 40.26 5.14 -14.31
CA ARG A 605 41.08 5.12 -15.53
C ARG A 605 42.18 4.07 -15.47
N GLN A 606 42.85 3.96 -14.33
CA GLN A 606 43.87 2.94 -14.10
C GLN A 606 43.28 1.54 -14.06
N ALA A 607 42.16 1.33 -13.37
CA ALA A 607 41.48 0.05 -13.34
C ALA A 607 41.07 -0.40 -14.76
N ILE A 608 40.53 0.51 -15.59
CA ILE A 608 40.19 0.27 -17.00
C ILE A 608 41.41 -0.07 -17.82
N GLN A 609 42.50 0.71 -17.70
CA GLN A 609 43.76 0.43 -18.39
C GLN A 609 44.34 -0.93 -18.01
N ARG A 610 44.08 -1.40 -16.78
CA ARG A 610 44.53 -2.70 -16.27
C ARG A 610 43.55 -3.84 -16.55
N GLY A 611 42.44 -3.60 -17.22
CA GLY A 611 41.53 -4.64 -17.69
C GLY A 611 40.18 -4.74 -17.00
N LEU A 612 39.65 -3.66 -16.40
CA LEU A 612 38.26 -3.63 -15.92
C LEU A 612 37.28 -3.82 -17.09
N LYS A 613 36.47 -4.90 -17.03
CA LYS A 613 35.57 -5.34 -18.11
C LYS A 613 34.10 -5.11 -17.84
N LEU A 614 33.69 -5.02 -16.57
CA LEU A 614 32.30 -4.82 -16.17
C LEU A 614 32.23 -3.97 -14.90
N ALA A 615 31.33 -3.00 -14.89
CA ALA A 615 30.97 -2.26 -13.67
C ALA A 615 29.49 -2.49 -13.33
N ILE A 616 29.19 -2.70 -12.07
CA ILE A 616 27.83 -2.93 -11.57
C ILE A 616 27.61 -1.94 -10.43
N PHE A 617 26.80 -0.91 -10.69
CA PHE A 617 26.38 0.01 -9.65
C PHE A 617 24.99 -0.40 -9.19
N ASN A 618 24.96 -1.26 -8.17
CA ASN A 618 23.74 -1.69 -7.51
C ASN A 618 23.27 -0.61 -6.51
N ALA A 619 23.26 0.65 -6.94
CA ALA A 619 22.91 1.83 -6.15
C ALA A 619 21.86 2.67 -6.90
N CYS A 620 21.22 3.61 -6.21
CA CYS A 620 20.08 4.32 -6.76
C CYS A 620 20.46 5.40 -7.79
N ASP A 621 19.65 5.46 -8.88
CA ASP A 621 19.70 6.44 -9.98
C ASP A 621 21.07 6.58 -10.68
N GLY A 622 21.52 5.48 -11.28
CA GLY A 622 22.85 5.39 -11.89
C GLY A 622 22.95 5.95 -13.32
N LEU A 623 21.86 6.38 -13.95
CA LEU A 623 21.94 7.03 -15.28
C LEU A 623 22.63 8.40 -15.18
N GLN A 624 22.28 9.20 -14.17
CA GLN A 624 22.95 10.49 -13.90
C GLN A 624 24.40 10.29 -13.42
N LEU A 625 24.68 9.16 -12.79
CA LEU A 625 26.01 8.81 -12.32
C LEU A 625 26.99 8.60 -13.49
N ILE A 626 26.53 8.01 -14.60
CA ILE A 626 27.34 7.72 -15.78
C ILE A 626 27.50 8.95 -16.70
N GLU A 627 26.51 9.86 -16.73
CA GLU A 627 26.54 11.06 -17.58
C GLU A 627 27.77 11.94 -17.31
N ASN A 628 28.18 12.08 -16.05
CA ASN A 628 29.33 12.92 -15.67
C ASN A 628 30.70 12.29 -16.00
N LEU A 629 30.72 11.06 -16.51
CA LEU A 629 31.93 10.26 -16.75
C LEU A 629 32.28 10.13 -18.24
N SER A 630 31.28 10.30 -19.12
CA SER A 630 31.31 9.81 -20.49
C SER A 630 32.14 10.67 -21.47
N ALA A 631 32.58 11.87 -21.10
CA ALA A 631 33.38 12.71 -22.00
C ALA A 631 34.85 12.22 -22.13
N ASP A 632 35.45 11.70 -21.05
CA ASP A 632 36.90 11.42 -20.99
C ASP A 632 37.27 9.95 -20.69
N LEU A 633 36.34 9.12 -20.18
CA LEU A 633 36.58 7.70 -19.88
C LEU A 633 35.77 6.78 -20.80
N SER A 634 36.46 5.89 -21.52
CA SER A 634 35.84 4.73 -22.18
C SER A 634 35.43 3.69 -21.13
N LEU A 635 34.31 3.94 -20.45
CA LEU A 635 33.79 3.01 -19.44
C LEU A 635 33.53 1.62 -20.03
N PRO A 636 33.77 0.55 -19.24
CA PRO A 636 33.32 -0.79 -19.60
C PRO A 636 31.78 -0.84 -19.67
N PRO A 637 31.21 -1.92 -20.23
CA PRO A 637 29.81 -2.27 -19.99
C PRO A 637 29.45 -2.05 -18.52
N THR A 638 28.39 -1.27 -18.27
CA THR A 638 28.02 -0.85 -16.93
C THR A 638 26.54 -1.10 -16.69
N ILE A 639 26.21 -1.78 -15.60
CA ILE A 639 24.83 -2.00 -15.17
C ILE A 639 24.46 -0.97 -14.11
N VAL A 640 23.33 -0.28 -14.32
CA VAL A 640 22.79 0.71 -13.39
C VAL A 640 21.29 0.55 -13.21
N MET A 641 20.76 1.22 -12.20
CA MET A 641 19.32 1.37 -12.01
C MET A 641 18.86 2.70 -12.60
N ARG A 642 17.86 2.66 -13.47
CA ARG A 642 17.24 3.79 -14.16
C ARG A 642 16.64 4.81 -13.19
N HIS A 643 16.18 4.33 -12.04
CA HIS A 643 15.47 5.08 -11.02
C HIS A 643 15.87 4.59 -9.61
N PRO A 644 15.46 5.29 -8.54
CA PRO A 644 15.68 4.82 -7.17
C PRO A 644 15.14 3.40 -7.01
N VAL A 645 15.94 2.48 -6.47
CA VAL A 645 15.63 1.05 -6.37
C VAL A 645 15.48 0.65 -4.89
N PRO A 646 14.48 -0.19 -4.54
CA PRO A 646 14.42 -0.84 -3.23
C PRO A 646 15.52 -1.89 -3.04
N ASP A 647 16.00 -2.06 -1.80
CA ASP A 647 17.09 -2.99 -1.47
C ASP A 647 16.82 -4.43 -1.95
N ALA A 648 15.59 -4.90 -1.71
CA ALA A 648 15.15 -6.23 -2.10
C ALA A 648 15.15 -6.45 -3.62
N VAL A 649 14.80 -5.41 -4.40
CA VAL A 649 14.79 -5.47 -5.87
C VAL A 649 16.22 -5.52 -6.40
N ALA A 650 17.10 -4.66 -5.87
CA ALA A 650 18.52 -4.63 -6.21
C ALA A 650 19.21 -5.98 -5.96
N GLN A 651 18.93 -6.63 -4.82
CA GLN A 651 19.45 -7.95 -4.48
C GLN A 651 18.85 -9.07 -5.33
N ALA A 652 17.54 -9.01 -5.62
CA ALA A 652 16.89 -9.99 -6.48
C ALA A 652 17.47 -9.95 -7.90
N PHE A 653 17.66 -8.74 -8.44
CA PHE A 653 18.30 -8.54 -9.74
C PHE A 653 19.72 -9.12 -9.73
N LEU A 654 20.55 -8.71 -8.74
CA LEU A 654 21.94 -9.16 -8.63
C LEU A 654 22.02 -10.69 -8.59
N LYS A 655 21.17 -11.34 -7.79
CA LYS A 655 21.10 -12.81 -7.69
C LYS A 655 20.85 -13.45 -9.05
N HIS A 656 19.81 -13.02 -9.76
CA HIS A 656 19.43 -13.63 -11.04
C HIS A 656 20.45 -13.32 -12.13
N PHE A 657 21.00 -12.10 -12.16
CA PHE A 657 22.02 -11.68 -13.10
C PHE A 657 23.31 -12.50 -12.94
N LEU A 658 23.85 -12.56 -11.72
CA LEU A 658 25.07 -13.31 -11.44
C LEU A 658 24.91 -14.81 -11.75
N SER A 659 23.73 -15.37 -11.46
CA SER A 659 23.42 -16.77 -11.79
C SER A 659 23.45 -17.02 -13.31
N ALA A 660 22.80 -16.17 -14.11
CA ALA A 660 22.74 -16.36 -15.56
C ALA A 660 24.10 -16.07 -16.21
N PHE A 661 24.75 -14.97 -15.81
CA PHE A 661 26.02 -14.54 -16.39
C PHE A 661 27.14 -15.54 -16.11
N SER A 662 27.31 -16.00 -14.86
CA SER A 662 28.34 -16.99 -14.50
C SER A 662 28.14 -18.37 -15.11
N GLN A 663 26.93 -18.69 -15.59
CA GLN A 663 26.62 -19.92 -16.33
C GLN A 663 26.91 -19.82 -17.84
N GLY A 664 27.40 -18.67 -18.31
CA GLY A 664 27.86 -18.49 -19.69
C GLY A 664 26.90 -17.72 -20.59
N ALA A 665 25.79 -17.19 -20.06
CA ALA A 665 24.92 -16.32 -20.85
C ALA A 665 25.67 -15.03 -21.27
N PRO A 666 25.49 -14.53 -22.51
CA PRO A 666 25.97 -13.21 -22.91
C PRO A 666 25.42 -12.13 -21.98
N LEU A 667 26.20 -11.07 -21.74
CA LEU A 667 25.89 -10.02 -20.78
C LEU A 667 24.47 -9.44 -20.95
N HIS A 668 24.07 -9.10 -22.17
CA HIS A 668 22.75 -8.52 -22.44
C HIS A 668 21.61 -9.53 -22.18
N GLN A 669 21.82 -10.81 -22.49
CA GLN A 669 20.83 -11.85 -22.18
C GLN A 669 20.72 -12.10 -20.68
N ALA A 670 21.85 -12.12 -19.96
CA ALA A 670 21.85 -12.27 -18.50
C ALA A 670 21.13 -11.11 -17.81
N VAL A 671 21.27 -9.88 -18.32
CA VAL A 671 20.51 -8.72 -17.84
C VAL A 671 19.02 -8.89 -18.12
N ARG A 672 18.63 -9.31 -19.33
CA ARG A 672 17.23 -9.58 -19.68
C ARG A 672 16.59 -10.63 -18.78
N GLU A 673 17.23 -11.79 -18.64
CA GLU A 673 16.73 -12.89 -17.80
C GLU A 673 16.56 -12.45 -16.35
N ALA A 674 17.54 -11.70 -15.81
CA ALA A 674 17.46 -11.16 -14.46
C ALA A 674 16.33 -10.16 -14.30
N ARG A 675 16.16 -9.26 -15.28
CA ARG A 675 15.10 -8.24 -15.33
C ARG A 675 13.72 -8.89 -15.36
N GLU A 676 13.48 -9.83 -16.26
CA GLU A 676 12.19 -10.52 -16.40
C GLU A 676 11.82 -11.33 -15.14
N ARG A 677 12.81 -11.95 -14.47
CA ARG A 677 12.56 -12.65 -13.20
C ARG A 677 12.11 -11.73 -12.06
N LEU A 678 12.33 -10.43 -12.15
CA LEU A 678 11.79 -9.47 -11.17
C LEU A 678 10.26 -9.37 -11.22
N GLN A 679 9.60 -9.84 -12.29
CA GLN A 679 8.14 -9.87 -12.37
C GLN A 679 7.51 -10.61 -11.20
N GLY A 680 8.18 -11.66 -10.68
CA GLY A 680 7.70 -12.44 -9.55
C GLY A 680 7.57 -11.66 -8.23
N ILE A 681 8.20 -10.49 -8.12
CA ILE A 681 8.15 -9.63 -6.94
C ILE A 681 7.37 -8.32 -7.17
N GLU A 682 6.78 -8.11 -8.35
CA GLU A 682 6.09 -6.85 -8.68
C GLU A 682 4.79 -6.63 -7.91
N SER A 683 4.23 -7.69 -7.31
CA SER A 683 3.11 -7.57 -6.36
C SER A 683 3.51 -6.83 -5.07
N GLN A 684 4.80 -6.88 -4.70
CA GLN A 684 5.36 -6.21 -3.53
C GLN A 684 6.12 -4.95 -3.93
N PHE A 685 6.84 -5.00 -5.06
CA PHE A 685 7.68 -3.93 -5.58
C PHE A 685 7.25 -3.61 -7.02
N PRO A 686 6.21 -2.78 -7.23
CA PRO A 686 5.71 -2.47 -8.56
C PRO A 686 6.81 -1.89 -9.47
N PHE A 687 6.80 -2.31 -10.75
CA PHE A 687 7.73 -1.87 -11.80
C PHE A 687 9.20 -2.24 -11.57
N ALA A 688 9.47 -3.26 -10.73
CA ALA A 688 10.83 -3.77 -10.52
C ALA A 688 11.52 -4.13 -11.85
N THR A 689 10.77 -4.65 -12.83
CA THR A 689 11.28 -5.01 -14.16
C THR A 689 11.76 -3.81 -14.99
N TRP A 690 11.41 -2.57 -14.63
CA TRP A 690 11.73 -1.37 -15.43
C TRP A 690 13.08 -0.75 -15.05
N LEU A 691 13.62 -1.13 -13.89
CA LEU A 691 14.73 -0.42 -13.23
C LEU A 691 16.10 -0.79 -13.80
N PRO A 692 16.48 -2.07 -13.92
CA PRO A 692 17.83 -2.41 -14.34
C PRO A 692 18.04 -2.05 -15.81
N VAL A 693 19.18 -1.44 -16.12
CA VAL A 693 19.55 -1.09 -17.49
C VAL A 693 21.04 -1.29 -17.72
N LEU A 694 21.37 -1.79 -18.91
CA LEU A 694 22.73 -1.98 -19.37
C LEU A 694 23.16 -0.78 -20.22
N CYS A 695 24.24 -0.13 -19.83
CA CYS A 695 24.93 0.90 -20.60
C CYS A 695 26.19 0.29 -21.22
N GLN A 696 26.32 0.32 -22.54
CA GLN A 696 27.45 -0.29 -23.23
C GLN A 696 27.78 0.46 -24.52
N ASN A 697 29.07 0.53 -24.84
CA ASN A 697 29.55 1.00 -26.13
C ASN A 697 29.13 0.03 -27.27
N PRO A 698 28.50 0.52 -28.35
CA PRO A 698 28.01 -0.30 -29.48
C PRO A 698 29.11 -1.06 -30.22
N ALA A 699 30.36 -0.59 -30.15
CA ALA A 699 31.50 -1.24 -30.78
C ALA A 699 32.06 -2.41 -29.96
N GLY A 700 31.72 -2.52 -28.68
CA GLY A 700 32.16 -3.64 -27.84
C GLY A 700 31.46 -4.93 -28.22
N LEU A 701 32.15 -6.07 -28.15
CA LEU A 701 31.54 -7.38 -28.32
C LEU A 701 30.66 -7.75 -27.11
N PRO A 702 29.69 -8.67 -27.27
CA PRO A 702 28.94 -9.23 -26.15
C PRO A 702 29.88 -9.90 -25.15
N LEU A 703 29.94 -9.37 -23.93
CA LEU A 703 30.79 -9.92 -22.87
C LEU A 703 30.21 -11.23 -22.35
N THR A 704 31.05 -12.24 -22.11
CA THR A 704 30.68 -13.52 -21.49
C THR A 704 31.53 -13.77 -20.24
N TRP A 705 31.07 -14.62 -19.32
CA TRP A 705 31.86 -14.98 -18.14
C TRP A 705 33.23 -15.57 -18.49
N GLU A 706 33.29 -16.41 -19.52
CA GLU A 706 34.56 -17.01 -19.96
C GLU A 706 35.51 -15.97 -20.56
N ALA A 707 35.01 -14.94 -21.23
CA ALA A 707 35.84 -13.81 -21.69
C ALA A 707 36.36 -12.97 -20.52
N VAL A 708 35.55 -12.81 -19.46
CA VAL A 708 36.00 -12.18 -18.21
C VAL A 708 37.12 -12.98 -17.56
N LYS A 709 36.97 -14.31 -17.46
CA LYS A 709 37.94 -15.22 -16.82
C LYS A 709 39.24 -15.42 -17.62
N SER A 710 39.13 -15.65 -18.93
CA SER A 710 40.26 -16.03 -19.80
C SER A 710 41.06 -14.85 -20.32
N GLY A 711 40.51 -13.63 -20.27
CA GLY A 711 41.13 -12.45 -20.87
C GLY A 711 40.97 -12.34 -22.39
N ARG A 712 40.37 -13.33 -23.05
CA ARG A 712 40.18 -13.33 -24.50
C ARG A 712 38.73 -13.06 -24.85
N ASP A 713 38.50 -12.15 -25.79
CA ASP A 713 37.19 -12.03 -26.45
C ASP A 713 36.98 -13.29 -27.30
N THR A 714 36.12 -14.20 -26.85
CA THR A 714 35.72 -15.37 -27.63
C THR A 714 34.74 -14.93 -28.70
N ILE A 715 35.17 -15.01 -29.97
CA ILE A 715 34.32 -14.89 -31.17
C ILE A 715 33.52 -16.18 -31.34
#